data_AF-A0ABD0AIW9-F1
#
_entry.id   AF-A0ABD0AIW9-F1
#
_cell.length_a   1.000
_cell.length_b   1.000
_cell.length_c   1.000
_cell.angle_alpha   90.00
_cell.angle_beta   90.00
_cell.angle_gamma   90.00
#
_symmetry.space_group_name_H-M   'P 1'
#
loop_
_entity.id
_entity.type
_entity.pdbx_description
1 polymer ?
#
loop_
_entity_poly.entity_id
_entity_poly.type
_entity_poly.pdbx_seq_one_letter_code
_entity_poly.pdbx_strand_id
1 'polypeptide(L)'
;MARKARTTTRPRAKAKPKVQNRLVKSLSGILAILILLVGLFKLGIIGTLVMGLFELIGGETAPELMVVAIIYCLGLTLYGRFPRVKVRWLSGAVLFYAGLLLALHVAMFDSLNAHSHYLLTTWNSLNRAIINGDTTVAIGGGLLGGLLYSGTVYLVADLGAQVLAWLLMLVGVVVFFDLPWHRVIDGLATLVSAAIAKYRAKQKEARQVPIKSRVQQRHQSGLLARFKDHRPSPRTEDKDLPEPIADQTPQGNEPAAAVAPSPSPVPAPKIMVAGQPKPSEPASDAGAEPELAGANGQDDDEDYQLPPTTLLTEVAPTDQTKDLEAIKENTSTLQDTLQSFGVEATVENVSLGPSVTKYELRPAVGVKVAKITHLADDLALALAAKDIRIEAPIPGKSLVGIEVPNQKIATVGFRSLEEATPNDGRPLAVPLGRTVSGDVMVADLTKMPHLLIAGATGSGKSVAINVILTSILFKAKPSQVKMLLIDPKKVELSVYNGIPHLLSPVVSDPKKAARALAKVVAEMERRYELFAAFGIRNLAGYNQRVTKEEDDEHHPLPLILVVVDELADLMMTVSHDVEDAIVRIAQMGRAAGIHMIIATQRPSVDVITGLIKANVPSRIAFAVSSGVDSRTILDANGAERLLGRGDMLFQPIDKNKPIRVQGAFISDQDVEAVVNFIKEERPAEYDEAMVVSDAEMEAAQEAEDTDPLFDEALDFVTDQQRASTSMIQRRFRIGYNRAARILDEMEQRGYVSPANGAKPREVYRQPEE
;
A
#
# COMPACT_ATOMS: atom_id res chain seq x y z
N MET A 1 73.36 -27.07 44.49
CA MET A 1 73.38 -27.04 43.01
C MET A 1 72.62 -25.82 42.54
N ALA A 2 73.30 -24.96 41.78
CA ALA A 2 72.73 -23.81 41.09
C ALA A 2 71.97 -24.23 39.84
N ARG A 3 70.96 -23.44 39.41
CA ARG A 3 70.73 -23.15 37.98
C ARG A 3 69.86 -21.90 37.76
N LYS A 4 70.57 -20.82 37.45
CA LYS A 4 70.27 -19.71 36.51
C LYS A 4 68.80 -19.47 36.14
N ALA A 5 68.22 -18.41 36.72
CA ALA A 5 67.12 -17.67 36.11
C ALA A 5 67.68 -16.77 34.99
N ARG A 6 67.21 -16.98 33.75
CA ARG A 6 67.58 -16.17 32.59
C ARG A 6 66.55 -15.04 32.43
N THR A 7 67.08 -13.84 32.30
CA THR A 7 66.39 -12.56 32.11
C THR A 7 65.56 -12.51 30.82
N THR A 8 64.37 -11.93 30.90
CA THR A 8 63.74 -11.27 29.74
C THR A 8 63.41 -9.82 30.12
N THR A 9 64.07 -8.91 29.41
CA THR A 9 63.94 -7.46 29.47
C THR A 9 62.59 -7.01 28.92
N ARG A 10 61.75 -6.36 29.73
CA ARG A 10 60.61 -5.56 29.23
C ARG A 10 61.06 -4.10 29.02
N PRO A 11 60.74 -3.47 27.87
CA PRO A 11 61.20 -2.12 27.58
C PRO A 11 60.42 -1.07 28.39
N ARG A 12 61.14 -0.03 28.82
CA ARG A 12 60.59 1.21 29.41
C ARG A 12 59.62 1.89 28.42
N ALA A 13 58.34 1.97 28.78
CA ALA A 13 57.41 2.85 28.11
C ALA A 13 57.71 4.32 28.49
N LYS A 14 58.08 5.13 27.48
CA LYS A 14 58.30 6.58 27.61
C LYS A 14 56.99 7.27 28.04
N ALA A 15 56.97 7.93 29.19
CA ALA A 15 55.86 8.75 29.64
C ALA A 15 55.71 9.99 28.72
N LYS A 16 54.62 10.06 27.95
CA LYS A 16 54.23 11.28 27.20
C LYS A 16 53.78 12.38 28.18
N PRO A 17 54.05 13.67 27.90
CA PRO A 17 53.84 14.74 28.87
C PRO A 17 52.34 15.05 29.03
N LYS A 18 51.83 14.96 30.27
CA LYS A 18 50.42 15.23 30.64
C LYS A 18 49.89 16.61 30.19
N VAL A 19 50.76 17.56 29.88
CA VAL A 19 50.42 18.93 29.45
C VAL A 19 49.86 18.97 28.03
N GLN A 20 50.40 18.19 27.08
CA GLN A 20 49.95 18.18 25.69
C GLN A 20 48.53 17.61 25.55
N ASN A 21 48.20 16.58 26.34
CA ASN A 21 46.85 16.03 26.41
C ASN A 21 45.81 16.99 27.03
N ARG A 22 46.24 17.94 27.87
CA ARG A 22 45.33 18.95 28.45
C ARG A 22 45.01 20.03 27.42
N LEU A 23 46.02 20.52 26.70
CA LEU A 23 45.85 21.52 25.64
C LEU A 23 44.96 20.99 24.51
N VAL A 24 45.20 19.77 24.02
CA VAL A 24 44.36 19.15 22.98
C VAL A 24 42.89 19.04 23.42
N LYS A 25 42.64 18.67 24.69
CA LYS A 25 41.28 18.59 25.24
C LYS A 25 40.61 19.95 25.39
N SER A 26 41.33 20.97 25.85
CA SER A 26 40.79 22.32 25.97
C SER A 26 40.49 22.93 24.59
N LEU A 27 41.37 22.72 23.59
CA LEU A 27 41.14 23.14 22.21
C LEU A 27 39.95 22.42 21.56
N SER A 28 39.82 21.09 21.74
CA SER A 28 38.69 20.34 21.21
C SER A 28 37.36 20.78 21.84
N GLY A 29 37.35 21.13 23.13
CA GLY A 29 36.16 21.63 23.80
C GLY A 29 35.73 23.02 23.30
N ILE A 30 36.68 23.92 23.04
CA ILE A 30 36.39 25.25 22.46
C ILE A 30 35.81 25.10 21.05
N LEU A 31 36.41 24.23 20.23
CA LEU A 31 35.90 23.95 18.89
C LEU A 31 34.48 23.35 18.93
N ALA A 32 34.22 22.42 19.84
CA ALA A 32 32.89 21.84 20.04
C ALA A 32 31.85 22.89 20.47
N ILE A 33 32.20 23.80 21.38
CA ILE A 33 31.32 24.91 21.78
C ILE A 33 31.01 25.82 20.60
N LEU A 34 32.01 26.13 19.76
CA LEU A 34 31.80 26.97 18.57
C LEU A 34 30.82 26.31 17.59
N ILE A 35 30.98 25.02 17.33
CA ILE A 35 30.06 24.25 16.45
C ILE A 35 28.64 24.22 17.04
N LEU A 36 28.50 24.00 18.35
CA LEU A 36 27.19 23.99 19.01
C LEU A 36 26.54 25.38 19.01
N LEU A 37 27.31 26.48 19.15
CA LEU A 37 26.77 27.84 19.04
C LEU A 37 26.30 28.15 17.61
N VAL A 38 27.07 27.73 16.60
CA VAL A 38 26.67 27.85 15.18
C VAL A 38 25.37 27.09 14.91
N GLY A 39 25.21 25.90 15.50
CA GLY A 39 23.96 25.14 15.41
C GLY A 39 22.78 25.79 16.15
N LEU A 40 22.99 26.26 17.38
CA LEU A 40 21.93 26.86 18.22
C LEU A 40 21.28 28.08 17.56
N PHE A 41 22.07 28.87 16.83
CA PHE A 41 21.59 30.03 16.08
C PHE A 41 21.25 29.73 14.61
N LYS A 42 21.27 28.46 14.19
CA LYS A 42 21.02 28.02 12.80
C LYS A 42 21.85 28.82 11.76
N LEU A 43 23.12 29.12 12.07
CA LEU A 43 23.98 29.96 11.22
C LEU A 43 24.52 29.18 10.01
N GLY A 44 23.94 29.43 8.84
CA GLY A 44 24.33 28.79 7.57
C GLY A 44 24.02 27.28 7.52
N ILE A 45 24.46 26.62 6.44
CA ILE A 45 24.19 25.18 6.20
C ILE A 45 24.77 24.29 7.30
N ILE A 46 25.92 24.67 7.86
CA ILE A 46 26.55 23.92 8.96
C ILE A 46 25.68 24.05 10.23
N GLY A 47 25.16 25.23 10.53
CA GLY A 47 24.29 25.45 11.68
C GLY A 47 22.97 24.69 11.57
N THR A 48 22.33 24.71 10.39
CA THR A 48 21.09 23.95 10.17
C THR A 48 21.31 22.44 10.27
N LEU A 49 22.43 21.92 9.76
CA LEU A 49 22.78 20.50 9.88
C LEU A 49 23.02 20.09 11.33
N VAL A 50 23.81 20.88 12.09
CA VAL A 50 24.07 20.61 13.51
C VAL A 50 22.77 20.63 14.31
N MET A 51 21.91 21.62 14.09
CA MET A 51 20.60 21.68 14.74
C MET A 51 19.72 20.49 14.36
N GLY A 52 19.68 20.12 13.07
CA GLY A 52 18.95 18.96 12.58
C GLY A 52 19.37 17.64 13.24
N LEU A 53 20.65 17.46 13.59
CA LEU A 53 21.11 16.28 14.34
C LEU A 53 20.53 16.23 15.76
N PHE A 54 20.36 17.38 16.41
CA PHE A 54 19.74 17.46 17.73
C PHE A 54 18.21 17.34 17.65
N GLU A 55 17.58 17.94 16.64
CA GLU A 55 16.15 17.78 16.34
C GLU A 55 15.82 16.30 16.03
N LEU A 56 16.72 15.57 15.36
CA LEU A 56 16.57 14.12 15.14
C LEU A 56 16.48 13.32 16.44
N ILE A 57 17.22 13.72 17.46
CA ILE A 57 17.32 12.99 18.73
C ILE A 57 16.24 13.46 19.73
N GLY A 58 16.11 14.77 19.95
CA GLY A 58 15.25 15.36 20.97
C GLY A 58 14.05 16.16 20.44
N GLY A 59 13.88 16.25 19.13
CA GLY A 59 12.79 17.02 18.49
C GLY A 59 12.80 18.47 18.92
N GLU A 60 11.66 18.94 19.44
CA GLU A 60 11.45 20.30 19.93
C GLU A 60 12.39 20.68 21.08
N THR A 61 12.93 19.71 21.82
CA THR A 61 13.88 19.95 22.92
C THR A 61 15.35 20.06 22.48
N ALA A 62 15.60 20.14 21.17
CA ALA A 62 16.93 20.27 20.60
C ALA A 62 17.73 21.48 21.15
N PRO A 63 17.16 22.70 21.28
CA PRO A 63 17.89 23.84 21.86
C PRO A 63 18.37 23.57 23.29
N GLU A 64 17.55 22.94 24.13
CA GLU A 64 17.87 22.62 25.52
C GLU A 64 18.98 21.58 25.61
N LEU A 65 18.92 20.53 24.77
CA LEU A 65 20.00 19.54 24.66
C LEU A 65 21.33 20.18 24.27
N MET A 66 21.30 21.12 23.32
CA MET A 66 22.50 21.83 22.88
C MET A 66 23.08 22.71 23.99
N VAL A 67 22.25 23.39 24.79
CA VAL A 67 22.70 24.15 25.95
C VAL A 67 23.37 23.24 27.00
N VAL A 68 22.79 22.08 27.28
CA VAL A 68 23.39 21.09 28.19
C VAL A 68 24.74 20.59 27.64
N ALA A 69 24.83 20.32 26.33
CA ALA A 69 26.07 19.91 25.68
C ALA A 69 27.14 21.02 25.72
N ILE A 70 26.75 22.29 25.57
CA ILE A 70 27.65 23.45 25.70
C ILE A 70 28.18 23.55 27.13
N ILE A 71 27.32 23.43 28.16
CA ILE A 71 27.74 23.45 29.58
C ILE A 71 28.71 22.31 29.87
N TYR A 72 28.43 21.12 29.33
CA TYR A 72 29.30 19.95 29.47
C TYR A 72 30.67 20.16 28.80
N CYS A 73 30.69 20.71 27.59
CA CYS A 73 31.92 21.07 26.88
C CYS A 73 32.69 22.18 27.59
N LEU A 74 32.00 23.17 28.17
CA LEU A 74 32.61 24.24 28.96
C LEU A 74 33.32 23.66 30.19
N GLY A 75 32.71 22.70 30.89
CA GLY A 75 33.35 21.96 31.97
C GLY A 75 34.63 21.25 31.53
N LEU A 76 34.63 20.64 30.34
CA LEU A 76 35.82 20.00 29.75
C LEU A 76 36.91 21.02 29.41
N THR A 77 36.56 22.20 28.87
CA THR A 77 37.54 23.25 28.54
C THR A 77 38.22 23.83 29.78
N LEU A 78 37.46 24.13 30.83
CA LEU A 78 37.94 24.78 32.05
C LEU A 78 38.72 23.82 32.96
N TYR A 79 38.19 22.60 33.15
CA TYR A 79 38.75 21.66 34.14
C TYR A 79 39.60 20.54 33.53
N GLY A 80 39.62 20.39 32.20
CA GLY A 80 40.42 19.38 31.48
C GLY A 80 40.04 17.93 31.79
N ARG A 81 38.90 17.73 32.47
CA ARG A 81 38.30 16.45 32.85
C ARG A 81 36.78 16.59 32.77
N PHE A 82 36.11 15.51 32.38
CA PHE A 82 34.66 15.48 32.37
C PHE A 82 34.08 15.67 33.78
N PRO A 83 33.03 16.49 33.96
CA PRO A 83 32.36 16.62 35.25
C PRO A 83 31.81 15.26 35.68
N ARG A 84 32.19 14.79 36.87
CA ARG A 84 31.67 13.53 37.42
C ARG A 84 30.31 13.78 38.05
N VAL A 85 29.26 13.43 37.32
CA VAL A 85 27.89 13.48 37.81
C VAL A 85 27.61 12.21 38.62
N LYS A 86 26.90 12.34 39.77
CA LYS A 86 26.47 11.18 40.55
C LYS A 86 25.46 10.37 39.74
N VAL A 87 25.57 9.04 39.76
CA VAL A 87 24.69 8.14 39.00
C VAL A 87 23.20 8.44 39.24
N ARG A 88 22.81 8.73 40.50
CA ARG A 88 21.43 9.11 40.84
C ARG A 88 20.91 10.37 40.12
N TRP A 89 21.75 11.39 39.97
CA TRP A 89 21.36 12.63 39.30
C TRP A 89 21.23 12.40 37.80
N LEU A 90 22.12 11.57 37.25
CA LEU A 90 22.05 11.17 35.85
C LEU A 90 20.79 10.32 35.59
N SER A 91 20.51 9.31 36.42
CA SER A 91 19.35 8.44 36.25
C SER A 91 18.03 9.19 36.43
N GLY A 92 17.94 10.10 37.41
CA GLY A 92 16.77 10.96 37.60
C GLY A 92 16.53 11.90 36.41
N ALA A 93 17.59 12.53 35.90
CA ALA A 93 17.51 13.42 34.73
C ALA A 93 17.13 12.65 33.44
N VAL A 94 17.69 11.46 33.22
CA VAL A 94 17.36 10.62 32.06
C VAL A 94 15.90 10.14 32.12
N LEU A 95 15.42 9.70 33.29
CA LEU A 95 14.02 9.29 33.45
C LEU A 95 13.05 10.45 33.23
N PHE A 96 13.38 11.63 33.79
CA PHE A 96 12.57 12.84 33.56
C PHE A 96 12.53 13.21 32.08
N TYR A 97 13.68 13.20 31.42
CA TYR A 97 13.81 13.56 30.01
C TYR A 97 13.10 12.55 29.09
N ALA A 98 13.17 11.24 29.39
CA ALA A 98 12.41 10.23 28.67
C ALA A 98 10.89 10.46 28.79
N GLY A 99 10.41 10.83 29.99
CA GLY A 99 9.01 11.22 30.21
C GLY A 99 8.61 12.48 29.43
N LEU A 100 9.48 13.50 29.40
CA LEU A 100 9.26 14.73 28.63
C LEU A 100 9.18 14.46 27.12
N LEU A 101 10.11 13.68 26.57
CA LEU A 101 10.10 13.31 25.15
C LEU A 101 8.85 12.53 24.77
N LEU A 102 8.39 11.63 25.65
CA LEU A 102 7.15 10.88 25.47
C LEU A 102 5.93 11.82 25.49
N ALA A 103 5.84 12.74 26.45
CA ALA A 103 4.73 13.70 26.53
C ALA A 103 4.63 14.62 25.31
N LEU A 104 5.78 15.10 24.81
CA LEU A 104 5.83 15.90 23.59
C LEU A 104 5.44 15.09 22.35
N HIS A 105 5.78 13.79 22.31
CA HIS A 105 5.33 12.90 21.25
C HIS A 105 3.83 12.63 21.28
N VAL A 106 3.25 12.40 22.46
CA VAL A 106 1.79 12.26 22.62
C VAL A 106 1.10 13.54 22.14
N ALA A 107 1.56 14.72 22.58
CA ALA A 107 0.98 16.00 22.17
C ALA A 107 1.07 16.24 20.64
N MET A 108 2.18 15.83 20.01
CA MET A 108 2.33 15.87 18.57
C MET A 108 1.26 15.00 17.88
N PHE A 109 1.08 13.74 18.30
CA PHE A 109 0.10 12.84 17.69
C PHE A 109 -1.36 13.25 17.95
N ASP A 110 -1.65 13.80 19.14
CA ASP A 110 -2.94 14.43 19.44
C ASP A 110 -3.21 15.61 18.49
N SER A 111 -2.20 16.46 18.23
CA SER A 111 -2.34 17.60 17.31
C SER A 111 -2.51 17.18 15.85
N LEU A 112 -1.90 16.07 15.46
CA LEU A 112 -1.98 15.51 14.10
C LEU A 112 -3.21 14.60 13.90
N ASN A 113 -3.94 14.28 14.97
CA ASN A 113 -5.08 13.37 14.99
C ASN A 113 -4.78 12.01 14.31
N ALA A 114 -3.52 11.56 14.41
CA ALA A 114 -3.02 10.36 13.74
C ALA A 114 -2.89 9.22 14.76
N HIS A 115 -3.51 8.07 14.47
CA HIS A 115 -3.55 6.92 15.39
C HIS A 115 -2.86 5.68 14.82
N SER A 116 -2.01 5.83 13.80
CA SER A 116 -1.29 4.73 13.15
C SER A 116 0.05 5.18 12.54
N HIS A 117 0.93 4.21 12.26
CA HIS A 117 2.25 4.42 11.64
C HIS A 117 3.14 5.44 12.38
N TYR A 118 3.23 5.33 13.70
CA TYR A 118 3.87 6.33 14.57
C TYR A 118 5.32 6.66 14.15
N LEU A 119 6.18 5.67 13.94
CA LEU A 119 7.58 5.91 13.57
C LEU A 119 7.75 6.57 12.20
N LEU A 120 6.92 6.16 11.22
CA LEU A 120 6.98 6.72 9.86
C LEU A 120 6.47 8.16 9.83
N THR A 121 5.40 8.46 10.58
CA THR A 121 4.84 9.81 10.72
C THR A 121 5.83 10.73 11.46
N THR A 122 6.50 10.25 12.50
CA THR A 122 7.60 10.97 13.17
C THR A 122 8.75 11.23 12.19
N TRP A 123 9.18 10.21 11.43
CA TRP A 123 10.26 10.34 10.44
C TRP A 123 9.92 11.38 9.36
N ASN A 124 8.71 11.34 8.81
CA ASN A 124 8.28 12.28 7.76
C ASN A 124 8.13 13.70 8.29
N SER A 125 7.70 13.89 9.53
CA SER A 125 7.58 15.21 10.16
C SER A 125 8.95 15.81 10.45
N LEU A 126 9.87 14.98 10.95
CA LEU A 126 11.26 15.36 11.15
C LEU A 126 11.98 15.67 9.83
N ASN A 127 11.79 14.84 8.79
CA ASN A 127 12.41 15.04 7.48
C ASN A 127 11.94 16.37 6.85
N ARG A 128 10.66 16.72 7.01
CA ARG A 128 10.11 18.02 6.58
C ARG A 128 10.73 19.18 7.35
N ALA A 129 10.88 19.06 8.67
CA ALA A 129 11.49 20.09 9.47
C ALA A 129 12.99 20.30 9.16
N ILE A 130 13.76 19.21 9.01
CA ILE A 130 15.21 19.26 8.79
C ILE A 130 15.56 19.64 7.34
N ILE A 131 14.95 18.98 6.34
CA ILE A 131 15.32 19.18 4.93
C ILE A 131 14.63 20.40 4.33
N ASN A 132 13.33 20.58 4.61
CA ASN A 132 12.56 21.69 4.01
C ASN A 132 12.62 22.96 4.87
N GLY A 133 13.21 22.89 6.08
CA GLY A 133 13.32 24.02 7.00
C GLY A 133 11.96 24.50 7.53
N ASP A 134 10.93 23.66 7.47
CA ASP A 134 9.57 24.02 7.86
C ASP A 134 9.43 24.02 9.39
N THR A 135 9.46 25.21 9.99
CA THR A 135 9.32 25.39 11.44
C THR A 135 7.88 25.29 11.94
N THR A 136 6.91 25.09 11.05
CA THR A 136 5.48 25.00 11.41
C THR A 136 5.01 23.59 11.69
N VAL A 137 5.82 22.59 11.34
CA VAL A 137 5.54 21.18 11.58
C VAL A 137 5.96 20.80 13.00
N ALA A 138 5.04 20.21 13.77
CA ALA A 138 5.34 19.64 15.07
C ALA A 138 6.28 18.43 14.92
N ILE A 139 7.41 18.44 15.65
CA ILE A 139 8.43 17.37 15.63
C ILE A 139 8.36 16.55 16.92
N GLY A 140 7.62 17.03 17.93
CA GLY A 140 7.48 16.37 19.22
C GLY A 140 8.83 16.12 19.88
N GLY A 141 9.01 14.96 20.50
CA GLY A 141 10.27 14.49 21.10
C GLY A 141 11.31 13.82 20.16
N GLY A 142 11.29 14.07 18.85
CA GLY A 142 12.22 13.46 17.87
C GLY A 142 12.13 11.93 17.75
N LEU A 143 13.13 11.29 17.15
CA LEU A 143 13.13 9.83 16.92
C LEU A 143 13.09 9.03 18.24
N LEU A 144 13.74 9.53 19.29
CA LEU A 144 13.72 8.87 20.61
C LEU A 144 12.33 8.90 21.23
N GLY A 145 11.65 10.05 21.18
CA GLY A 145 10.26 10.16 21.63
C GLY A 145 9.33 9.27 20.80
N GLY A 146 9.54 9.18 19.48
CA GLY A 146 8.76 8.32 18.59
C GLY A 146 8.92 6.83 18.89
N LEU A 147 10.14 6.39 19.21
CA LEU A 147 10.42 5.01 19.65
C LEU A 147 9.77 4.70 21.00
N LEU A 148 9.87 5.62 21.97
CA LEU A 148 9.22 5.47 23.28
C LEU A 148 7.70 5.42 23.11
N TYR A 149 7.13 6.34 22.34
CA TYR A 149 5.69 6.43 22.09
C TYR A 149 5.17 5.18 21.37
N SER A 150 5.81 4.76 20.27
CA SER A 150 5.43 3.55 19.53
C SER A 150 5.43 2.29 20.41
N GLY A 151 6.39 2.15 21.34
CA GLY A 151 6.42 1.02 22.26
C GLY A 151 5.34 1.10 23.35
N THR A 152 5.08 2.30 23.88
CA THR A 152 4.14 2.51 24.99
C THR A 152 2.67 2.49 24.55
N VAL A 153 2.33 3.04 23.39
CA VAL A 153 0.96 3.03 22.86
C VAL A 153 0.51 1.63 22.50
N TYR A 154 1.42 0.80 21.96
CA TYR A 154 1.15 -0.61 21.73
C TYR A 154 0.72 -1.35 23.01
N LEU A 155 1.24 -0.93 24.17
CA LEU A 155 0.98 -1.58 25.46
C LEU A 155 -0.22 -1.00 26.21
N VAL A 156 -0.44 0.32 26.16
CA VAL A 156 -1.39 1.01 27.06
C VAL A 156 -2.30 2.02 26.35
N ALA A 157 -2.27 2.08 25.02
CA ALA A 157 -2.96 3.08 24.19
C ALA A 157 -2.55 4.55 24.52
N ASP A 158 -3.10 5.52 23.80
CA ASP A 158 -2.69 6.94 23.89
C ASP A 158 -2.86 7.53 25.29
N LEU A 159 -4.01 7.26 25.92
CA LEU A 159 -4.31 7.74 27.26
C LEU A 159 -3.36 7.12 28.31
N GLY A 160 -2.93 5.88 28.09
CA GLY A 160 -1.94 5.21 28.94
C GLY A 160 -0.51 5.73 28.73
N ALA A 161 -0.12 6.01 27.49
CA ALA A 161 1.18 6.62 27.17
C ALA A 161 1.32 8.00 27.82
N GLN A 162 0.24 8.80 27.82
CA GLN A 162 0.22 10.09 28.50
C GLN A 162 0.40 9.96 30.01
N VAL A 163 -0.34 9.05 30.67
CA VAL A 163 -0.18 8.80 32.11
C VAL A 163 1.23 8.32 32.44
N LEU A 164 1.80 7.43 31.62
CA LEU A 164 3.15 6.93 31.79
C LEU A 164 4.21 8.03 31.67
N ALA A 165 4.03 8.98 30.74
CA ALA A 165 4.91 10.13 30.59
C ALA A 165 4.98 10.97 31.88
N TRP A 166 3.83 11.32 32.46
CA TRP A 166 3.74 12.04 33.74
C TRP A 166 4.37 11.26 34.89
N LEU A 167 4.18 9.94 34.92
CA LEU A 167 4.76 9.08 35.94
C LEU A 167 6.29 9.01 35.83
N LEU A 168 6.84 8.87 34.63
CA LEU A 168 8.29 8.89 34.39
C LEU A 168 8.92 10.22 34.80
N MET A 169 8.25 11.35 34.50
CA MET A 169 8.68 12.66 34.97
C MET A 169 8.68 12.76 36.49
N LEU A 170 7.61 12.32 37.15
CA LEU A 170 7.51 12.33 38.62
C LEU A 170 8.61 11.46 39.26
N VAL A 171 8.79 10.22 38.78
CA VAL A 171 9.84 9.31 39.26
C VAL A 171 11.22 9.90 39.02
N GLY A 172 11.46 10.53 37.88
CA GLY A 172 12.70 11.24 37.57
C GLY A 172 13.03 12.31 38.60
N VAL A 173 12.05 13.16 38.97
CA VAL A 173 12.22 14.19 40.02
C VAL A 173 12.50 13.55 41.39
N VAL A 174 11.78 12.51 41.77
CA VAL A 174 11.97 11.81 43.05
C VAL A 174 13.39 11.24 43.16
N VAL A 175 13.86 10.56 42.11
CA VAL A 175 15.22 9.98 42.04
C VAL A 175 16.30 11.07 42.01
N PHE A 176 16.03 12.20 41.36
CA PHE A 176 16.97 13.32 41.28
C PHE A 176 17.18 14.02 42.63
N PHE A 177 16.08 14.29 43.36
CA PHE A 177 16.08 15.02 44.62
C PHE A 177 16.16 14.15 45.88
N ASP A 178 16.14 12.81 45.74
CA ASP A 178 16.16 11.87 46.87
C ASP A 178 14.97 12.08 47.82
N LEU A 179 13.79 12.30 47.22
CA LEU A 179 12.57 12.60 47.98
C LEU A 179 11.99 11.32 48.58
N PRO A 180 11.66 11.31 49.89
CA PRO A 180 11.05 10.14 50.48
C PRO A 180 9.59 9.99 50.01
N TRP A 181 9.24 8.79 49.55
CA TRP A 181 7.97 8.47 48.88
C TRP A 181 6.72 8.91 49.66
N HIS A 182 6.75 8.83 50.99
CA HIS A 182 5.62 9.26 51.84
C HIS A 182 5.29 10.75 51.66
N ARG A 183 6.29 11.63 51.53
CA ARG A 183 6.07 13.07 51.33
C ARG A 183 5.48 13.39 49.95
N VAL A 184 5.79 12.57 48.95
CA VAL A 184 5.26 12.72 47.59
C VAL A 184 3.77 12.39 47.58
N ILE A 185 3.36 11.32 48.26
CA ILE A 185 1.96 10.93 48.41
C ILE A 185 1.17 11.99 49.19
N ASP A 186 1.72 12.50 50.30
CA ASP A 186 1.07 13.54 51.10
C ASP A 186 0.88 14.85 50.29
N GLY A 187 1.86 15.21 49.47
CA GLY A 187 1.78 16.34 48.53
C GLY A 187 0.71 16.15 47.44
N LEU A 188 0.62 14.95 46.86
CA LEU A 188 -0.43 14.63 45.88
C LEU A 188 -1.83 14.61 46.52
N ALA A 189 -1.96 14.07 47.74
CA ALA A 189 -3.23 14.04 48.46
C ALA A 189 -3.74 15.44 48.81
N THR A 190 -2.84 16.37 49.15
CA THR A 190 -3.19 17.78 49.40
C THR A 190 -3.60 18.52 48.12
N LEU A 191 -2.95 18.24 46.98
CA LEU A 191 -3.35 18.81 45.69
C LEU A 191 -4.70 18.29 45.20
N VAL A 192 -4.93 16.97 45.30
CA VAL A 192 -6.21 16.34 44.91
C VAL A 192 -7.34 16.83 45.80
N SER A 193 -7.13 16.91 47.11
CA SER A 193 -8.15 17.45 48.03
C SER A 193 -8.43 18.93 47.79
N ALA A 194 -7.43 19.75 47.42
CA ALA A 194 -7.62 21.14 47.01
C ALA A 194 -8.37 21.27 45.67
N ALA A 195 -8.10 20.41 44.69
CA ALA A 195 -8.82 20.37 43.42
C ALA A 195 -10.29 19.95 43.60
N ILE A 196 -10.54 18.92 44.41
CA ILE A 196 -11.88 18.48 44.78
C ILE A 196 -12.62 19.58 45.56
N ALA A 197 -11.92 20.31 46.44
CA ALA A 197 -12.50 21.44 47.16
C ALA A 197 -12.90 22.58 46.21
N LYS A 198 -12.04 22.95 45.23
CA LYS A 198 -12.37 23.93 44.18
C LYS A 198 -13.55 23.49 43.31
N TYR A 199 -13.58 22.22 42.92
CA TYR A 199 -14.68 21.67 42.12
C TYR A 199 -16.01 21.66 42.89
N ARG A 200 -15.98 21.24 44.16
CA ARG A 200 -17.16 21.27 45.06
C ARG A 200 -17.61 22.70 45.40
N ALA A 201 -16.69 23.66 45.50
CA ALA A 201 -17.02 25.08 45.70
C ALA A 201 -17.77 25.63 44.47
N LYS A 202 -17.27 25.35 43.26
CA LYS A 202 -17.92 25.73 42.00
C LYS A 202 -19.30 25.08 41.83
N GLN A 203 -19.46 23.84 42.32
CA GLN A 203 -20.73 23.12 42.32
C GLN A 203 -21.71 23.62 43.40
N LYS A 204 -21.21 24.16 44.54
CA LYS A 204 -22.03 24.77 45.59
C LYS A 204 -22.50 26.18 45.21
N GLU A 205 -21.68 26.98 44.52
CA GLU A 205 -22.11 28.26 43.93
C GLU A 205 -23.21 28.06 42.89
N ALA A 206 -23.12 27.00 42.07
CA ALA A 206 -24.17 26.63 41.12
C ALA A 206 -25.46 26.09 41.78
N ARG A 207 -25.39 25.62 43.03
CA ARG A 207 -26.54 25.05 43.79
C ARG A 207 -27.18 26.03 44.77
N GLN A 208 -26.54 27.15 45.13
CA GLN A 208 -27.02 28.11 46.13
C GLN A 208 -27.66 29.38 45.52
N VAL A 209 -28.29 29.30 44.35
CA VAL A 209 -29.25 30.34 43.95
C VAL A 209 -30.59 30.01 44.62
N PRO A 210 -31.06 30.82 45.61
CA PRO A 210 -32.23 30.46 46.41
C PRO A 210 -33.53 30.55 45.61
N ILE A 211 -34.38 29.53 45.82
CA ILE A 211 -35.74 29.39 45.32
C ILE A 211 -36.65 30.40 46.06
N LYS A 212 -36.51 31.70 45.78
CA LYS A 212 -37.46 32.74 46.17
C LYS A 212 -37.54 33.82 45.08
N SER A 213 -38.06 33.42 43.92
CA SER A 213 -38.59 34.35 42.90
C SER A 213 -39.33 33.65 41.75
N ARG A 214 -39.47 32.31 41.77
CA ARG A 214 -40.06 31.53 40.67
C ARG A 214 -41.59 31.64 40.50
N VAL A 215 -42.27 32.44 41.32
CA VAL A 215 -43.71 32.73 41.17
C VAL A 215 -43.99 34.10 40.56
N GLN A 216 -43.01 35.02 40.50
CA GLN A 216 -43.27 36.39 40.03
C GLN A 216 -42.81 36.67 38.58
N GLN A 217 -41.95 35.83 37.99
CA GLN A 217 -41.48 36.02 36.61
C GLN A 217 -42.35 35.34 35.54
N ARG A 218 -43.25 34.41 35.89
CA ARG A 218 -44.14 33.76 34.92
C ARG A 218 -45.22 34.69 34.35
N HIS A 219 -45.48 35.82 35.01
CA HIS A 219 -46.45 36.81 34.55
C HIS A 219 -45.88 37.89 33.62
N GLN A 220 -44.57 37.94 33.41
CA GLN A 220 -43.94 38.96 32.54
C GLN A 220 -43.35 38.39 31.24
N SER A 221 -43.04 37.08 31.21
CA SER A 221 -42.46 36.41 30.02
C SER A 221 -43.47 36.02 28.94
N GLY A 222 -44.78 36.20 29.18
CA GLY A 222 -45.83 36.00 28.17
C GLY A 222 -46.05 37.21 27.24
N LEU A 223 -45.49 38.38 27.57
CA LEU A 223 -45.71 39.63 26.82
C LEU A 223 -44.51 40.05 25.94
N LEU A 224 -43.34 39.41 26.10
CA LEU A 224 -42.11 39.72 25.35
C LEU A 224 -41.70 38.66 24.32
N ALA A 225 -42.56 37.66 24.06
CA ALA A 225 -42.36 36.66 23.01
C ALA A 225 -42.93 37.10 21.64
N ARG A 226 -43.37 38.36 21.50
CA ARG A 226 -43.95 38.89 20.25
C ARG A 226 -43.13 39.97 19.53
N PHE A 227 -41.96 40.35 20.04
CA PHE A 227 -41.10 41.34 19.37
C PHE A 227 -39.63 41.05 19.62
N LYS A 228 -39.01 40.19 18.79
CA LYS A 228 -37.56 40.21 18.58
C LYS A 228 -37.15 39.52 17.28
N ASP A 229 -37.62 40.07 16.17
CA ASP A 229 -36.78 40.19 14.97
C ASP A 229 -36.02 41.52 15.06
N HIS A 230 -34.77 41.51 14.58
CA HIS A 230 -33.86 42.62 14.26
C HIS A 230 -32.69 42.94 15.23
N ARG A 231 -31.49 42.79 14.63
CA ARG A 231 -30.26 43.63 14.73
C ARG A 231 -29.19 43.29 15.80
N PRO A 232 -27.91 43.75 15.63
CA PRO A 232 -26.87 43.18 14.77
C PRO A 232 -25.52 43.00 15.53
N SER A 233 -24.48 42.51 14.85
CA SER A 233 -23.13 42.26 15.39
C SER A 233 -22.30 43.53 15.69
N PRO A 234 -21.29 43.49 16.59
CA PRO A 234 -20.62 44.68 17.14
C PRO A 234 -19.38 45.14 16.35
N ARG A 235 -19.14 46.46 16.37
CA ARG A 235 -17.93 47.17 15.93
C ARG A 235 -16.85 47.19 17.03
N THR A 236 -15.59 47.19 16.62
CA THR A 236 -14.39 47.54 17.42
C THR A 236 -13.86 48.92 17.00
N GLU A 237 -13.24 49.61 17.95
CA GLU A 237 -12.84 51.03 17.98
C GLU A 237 -11.50 51.39 17.29
N ASP A 238 -11.29 52.70 17.13
CA ASP A 238 -10.22 53.48 16.47
C ASP A 238 -8.78 53.30 16.99
N LYS A 239 -7.76 53.53 16.12
CA LYS A 239 -6.95 54.79 16.11
C LYS A 239 -5.72 54.79 15.16
N ASP A 240 -5.49 56.00 14.62
CA ASP A 240 -4.21 56.68 14.29
C ASP A 240 -3.65 56.76 12.84
N LEU A 241 -3.59 58.04 12.38
CA LEU A 241 -2.59 58.76 11.52
C LEU A 241 -2.90 59.05 10.02
N PRO A 242 -2.36 60.17 9.45
CA PRO A 242 -3.15 61.26 8.84
C PRO A 242 -2.99 61.48 7.31
N GLU A 243 -3.82 62.39 6.78
CA GLU A 243 -4.00 62.85 5.39
C GLU A 243 -2.73 63.30 4.63
N PRO A 244 -2.81 63.35 3.27
CA PRO A 244 -2.84 64.67 2.65
C PRO A 244 -3.86 64.85 1.50
N ILE A 245 -4.59 65.96 1.60
CA ILE A 245 -4.89 67.01 0.59
C ILE A 245 -5.21 66.58 -0.86
N ALA A 246 -6.41 67.00 -1.26
CA ALA A 246 -7.01 67.01 -2.59
C ALA A 246 -6.16 67.65 -3.70
N ASP A 247 -6.39 67.18 -4.93
CA ASP A 247 -6.40 68.08 -6.07
C ASP A 247 -7.42 67.64 -7.13
N GLN A 248 -7.70 68.57 -8.04
CA GLN A 248 -9.00 68.81 -8.65
C GLN A 248 -9.36 67.89 -9.82
N THR A 249 -10.67 67.82 -10.06
CA THR A 249 -11.30 67.44 -11.33
C THR A 249 -10.79 68.28 -12.50
N PRO A 250 -10.93 67.77 -13.74
CA PRO A 250 -11.91 68.43 -14.60
C PRO A 250 -12.88 67.49 -15.32
N GLN A 251 -14.04 68.09 -15.61
CA GLN A 251 -15.20 67.58 -16.34
C GLN A 251 -14.90 67.04 -17.75
N GLY A 252 -15.79 66.16 -18.24
CA GLY A 252 -15.95 65.95 -19.68
C GLY A 252 -16.92 64.85 -20.08
N ASN A 253 -18.19 65.25 -20.27
CA ASN A 253 -19.19 64.70 -21.21
C ASN A 253 -19.76 63.27 -21.02
N GLU A 254 -21.03 63.23 -20.62
CA GLU A 254 -22.04 62.31 -21.17
C GLU A 254 -22.20 62.54 -22.70
N PRO A 255 -22.52 61.50 -23.50
CA PRO A 255 -23.92 61.06 -23.57
C PRO A 255 -24.18 59.56 -23.83
N ALA A 256 -25.46 59.24 -23.56
CA ALA A 256 -26.31 58.25 -24.21
C ALA A 256 -26.34 56.82 -23.63
N ALA A 257 -27.49 56.56 -23.00
CA ALA A 257 -28.02 55.25 -22.67
C ALA A 257 -28.05 54.31 -23.88
N ALA A 258 -27.55 53.09 -23.67
CA ALA A 258 -27.85 51.92 -24.50
C ALA A 258 -28.09 50.72 -23.56
N VAL A 259 -29.38 50.39 -23.44
CA VAL A 259 -30.00 49.07 -23.25
C VAL A 259 -29.04 47.94 -22.82
N ALA A 260 -29.19 47.51 -21.57
CA ALA A 260 -28.70 46.23 -21.09
C ALA A 260 -29.32 45.07 -21.88
N PRO A 261 -28.55 44.10 -22.40
CA PRO A 261 -29.11 42.81 -22.77
C PRO A 261 -29.35 42.00 -21.49
N SER A 262 -30.56 41.49 -21.38
CA SER A 262 -30.97 40.50 -20.39
C SER A 262 -30.01 39.29 -20.40
N PRO A 263 -29.74 38.65 -19.25
CA PRO A 263 -28.98 37.41 -19.24
C PRO A 263 -29.75 36.35 -20.03
N SER A 264 -29.12 35.83 -21.08
CA SER A 264 -29.60 34.64 -21.78
C SER A 264 -29.60 33.46 -20.79
N PRO A 265 -30.61 32.57 -20.82
CA PRO A 265 -30.63 31.41 -19.95
C PRO A 265 -29.41 30.54 -20.22
N VAL A 266 -28.68 30.19 -19.15
CA VAL A 266 -27.63 29.17 -19.20
C VAL A 266 -28.26 27.91 -19.82
N PRO A 267 -27.69 27.33 -20.88
CA PRO A 267 -28.25 26.13 -21.47
C PRO A 267 -28.28 25.01 -20.42
N ALA A 268 -29.44 24.37 -20.26
CA ALA A 268 -29.58 23.24 -19.35
C ALA A 268 -28.57 22.14 -19.73
N PRO A 269 -27.91 21.50 -18.74
CA PRO A 269 -26.89 20.50 -19.00
C PRO A 269 -27.47 19.33 -19.78
N LYS A 270 -26.70 18.81 -20.75
CA LYS A 270 -27.11 17.60 -21.49
C LYS A 270 -26.97 16.39 -20.58
N ILE A 271 -28.09 15.74 -20.27
CA ILE A 271 -28.13 14.52 -19.46
C ILE A 271 -28.01 13.31 -20.40
N MET A 272 -26.98 12.50 -20.20
CA MET A 272 -26.78 11.22 -20.86
C MET A 272 -26.99 10.10 -19.85
N VAL A 273 -27.81 9.10 -20.18
CA VAL A 273 -28.07 7.93 -19.31
C VAL A 273 -27.36 6.72 -19.92
N ALA A 274 -26.48 6.09 -19.13
CA ALA A 274 -25.87 4.82 -19.50
C ALA A 274 -26.95 3.73 -19.56
N GLY A 275 -27.25 3.23 -20.78
CA GLY A 275 -28.24 2.17 -20.97
C GLY A 275 -29.15 2.30 -22.20
N GLN A 276 -29.11 3.42 -22.93
CA GLN A 276 -29.75 3.50 -24.26
C GLN A 276 -28.73 3.17 -25.36
N PRO A 277 -29.02 2.23 -26.27
CA PRO A 277 -28.10 1.85 -27.33
C PRO A 277 -27.91 3.03 -28.29
N LYS A 278 -26.67 3.52 -28.39
CA LYS A 278 -26.26 4.47 -29.43
C LYS A 278 -25.83 3.65 -30.65
N PRO A 279 -26.27 3.98 -31.88
CA PRO A 279 -25.73 3.36 -33.08
C PRO A 279 -24.24 3.70 -33.20
N SER A 280 -23.37 2.69 -33.19
CA SER A 280 -21.94 2.87 -33.44
C SER A 280 -21.71 3.06 -34.94
N GLU A 281 -21.34 4.27 -35.36
CA GLU A 281 -20.64 4.48 -36.63
C GLU A 281 -19.19 3.96 -36.49
N PRO A 282 -18.69 3.22 -37.49
CA PRO A 282 -17.33 2.66 -37.44
C PRO A 282 -16.30 3.78 -37.64
N ALA A 283 -15.42 3.95 -36.65
CA ALA A 283 -14.24 4.78 -36.80
C ALA A 283 -13.20 4.07 -37.68
N SER A 284 -12.90 4.68 -38.82
CA SER A 284 -11.84 4.29 -39.74
C SER A 284 -10.47 4.80 -39.25
N ASP A 285 -9.52 3.88 -39.14
CA ASP A 285 -8.22 3.89 -39.86
C ASP A 285 -6.94 3.64 -39.03
N ALA A 286 -6.09 2.83 -39.68
CA ALA A 286 -4.62 2.73 -39.68
C ALA A 286 -3.84 2.26 -38.44
N GLY A 287 -3.39 1.01 -38.53
CA GLY A 287 -2.26 0.44 -37.77
C GLY A 287 -2.24 -1.08 -37.79
N ALA A 288 -2.23 -1.71 -38.97
CA ALA A 288 -2.22 -3.17 -39.10
C ALA A 288 -0.81 -3.74 -38.87
N GLU A 289 -0.64 -4.40 -37.73
CA GLU A 289 0.37 -5.44 -37.47
C GLU A 289 -0.38 -6.75 -37.14
N PRO A 290 0.19 -7.93 -37.45
CA PRO A 290 -0.55 -9.06 -38.00
C PRO A 290 -1.59 -9.62 -37.04
N GLU A 291 -2.79 -9.81 -37.58
CA GLU A 291 -3.92 -10.48 -36.94
C GLU A 291 -3.52 -11.86 -36.42
N LEU A 292 -3.71 -12.06 -35.12
CA LEU A 292 -3.89 -13.37 -34.48
C LEU A 292 -5.26 -13.93 -34.89
N ALA A 293 -5.45 -14.17 -36.18
CA ALA A 293 -6.63 -14.82 -36.73
C ALA A 293 -6.19 -16.07 -37.49
N GLY A 294 -6.67 -17.22 -37.05
CA GLY A 294 -6.49 -18.51 -37.72
C GLY A 294 -5.75 -19.54 -36.89
N ALA A 295 -6.43 -20.09 -35.88
CA ALA A 295 -6.11 -21.40 -35.32
C ALA A 295 -7.38 -22.26 -35.40
N ASN A 296 -7.69 -22.72 -36.61
CA ASN A 296 -8.41 -23.99 -36.77
C ASN A 296 -7.34 -25.06 -36.59
N GLY A 297 -7.16 -25.55 -35.37
CA GLY A 297 -6.51 -26.83 -35.16
C GLY A 297 -7.47 -27.91 -35.65
N GLN A 298 -7.13 -28.57 -36.75
CA GLN A 298 -7.73 -29.85 -37.11
C GLN A 298 -6.83 -30.94 -36.54
N ASP A 299 -7.34 -31.66 -35.53
CA ASP A 299 -7.84 -33.04 -35.74
C ASP A 299 -8.35 -33.71 -34.45
N ASP A 300 -8.28 -33.05 -33.28
CA ASP A 300 -8.79 -33.61 -32.00
C ASP A 300 -9.91 -32.79 -31.32
N ASP A 301 -10.46 -31.74 -31.96
CA ASP A 301 -11.33 -30.75 -31.29
C ASP A 301 -12.49 -30.21 -32.17
N GLU A 302 -12.82 -30.85 -33.30
CA GLU A 302 -13.98 -30.45 -34.14
C GLU A 302 -15.32 -30.59 -33.39
N ASP A 303 -15.41 -31.54 -32.47
CA ASP A 303 -16.63 -31.83 -31.71
C ASP A 303 -16.82 -30.96 -30.45
N TYR A 304 -15.82 -30.15 -30.07
CA TYR A 304 -15.89 -29.35 -28.84
C TYR A 304 -16.93 -28.23 -28.93
N GLN A 305 -17.93 -28.26 -28.05
CA GLN A 305 -18.99 -27.26 -27.98
C GLN A 305 -18.74 -26.22 -26.89
N LEU A 306 -18.73 -24.95 -27.29
CA LEU A 306 -18.66 -23.83 -26.35
C LEU A 306 -19.97 -23.71 -25.55
N PRO A 307 -19.91 -23.31 -24.28
CA PRO A 307 -21.09 -23.14 -23.45
C PRO A 307 -22.03 -22.05 -24.03
N PRO A 308 -23.36 -22.25 -24.04
CA PRO A 308 -24.29 -21.23 -24.49
C PRO A 308 -24.53 -20.15 -23.41
N THR A 309 -24.71 -18.89 -23.81
CA THR A 309 -24.94 -17.77 -22.86
C THR A 309 -26.22 -17.92 -22.03
N THR A 310 -27.12 -18.83 -22.42
CA THR A 310 -28.34 -19.18 -21.68
C THR A 310 -28.06 -19.81 -20.32
N LEU A 311 -26.85 -20.32 -20.07
CA LEU A 311 -26.43 -20.79 -18.75
C LEU A 311 -26.29 -19.65 -17.73
N LEU A 312 -26.16 -18.41 -18.19
CA LEU A 312 -25.99 -17.24 -17.34
C LEU A 312 -27.34 -16.60 -16.98
N THR A 313 -27.45 -16.19 -15.73
CA THR A 313 -28.60 -15.44 -15.23
C THR A 313 -28.70 -14.05 -15.88
N GLU A 314 -29.89 -13.69 -16.36
CA GLU A 314 -30.18 -12.35 -16.85
C GLU A 314 -30.50 -11.40 -15.68
N VAL A 315 -29.73 -10.31 -15.57
CA VAL A 315 -29.88 -9.32 -14.49
C VAL A 315 -30.83 -8.22 -14.94
N ALA A 316 -31.94 -8.04 -14.24
CA ALA A 316 -32.90 -6.98 -14.53
C ALA A 316 -32.28 -5.57 -14.37
N PRO A 317 -32.66 -4.60 -15.22
CA PRO A 317 -32.19 -3.22 -15.10
C PRO A 317 -32.52 -2.65 -13.72
N THR A 318 -31.56 -2.00 -13.09
CA THR A 318 -31.77 -1.33 -11.80
C THR A 318 -32.57 -0.04 -12.00
N ASP A 319 -33.62 0.16 -11.19
CA ASP A 319 -34.38 1.42 -11.20
C ASP A 319 -33.56 2.57 -10.59
N GLN A 320 -33.13 3.49 -11.46
CA GLN A 320 -32.35 4.70 -11.13
C GLN A 320 -33.17 5.99 -11.27
N THR A 321 -34.51 5.93 -11.20
CA THR A 321 -35.38 7.11 -11.36
C THR A 321 -35.06 8.22 -10.34
N LYS A 322 -34.73 7.86 -9.09
CA LYS A 322 -34.33 8.81 -8.05
C LYS A 322 -33.02 9.52 -8.35
N ASP A 323 -32.07 8.83 -8.98
CA ASP A 323 -30.78 9.43 -9.35
C ASP A 323 -30.99 10.48 -10.45
N LEU A 324 -31.88 10.21 -11.41
CA LEU A 324 -32.26 11.19 -12.45
C LEU A 324 -32.92 12.45 -11.88
N GLU A 325 -33.78 12.30 -10.87
CA GLU A 325 -34.40 13.44 -10.19
C GLU A 325 -33.36 14.25 -9.41
N ALA A 326 -32.41 13.57 -8.74
CA ALA A 326 -31.35 14.20 -7.94
C ALA A 326 -30.32 14.97 -8.78
N ILE A 327 -30.14 14.66 -10.07
CA ILE A 327 -29.18 15.35 -10.96
C ILE A 327 -29.38 16.86 -10.94
N LYS A 328 -30.64 17.34 -10.99
CA LYS A 328 -30.93 18.78 -11.04
C LYS A 328 -30.53 19.49 -9.74
N GLU A 329 -30.88 18.89 -8.61
CA GLU A 329 -30.54 19.41 -7.28
C GLU A 329 -29.02 19.40 -7.07
N ASN A 330 -28.36 18.26 -7.34
CA ASN A 330 -26.92 18.11 -7.22
C ASN A 330 -26.15 19.08 -8.12
N THR A 331 -26.65 19.35 -9.33
CA THR A 331 -26.04 20.33 -10.24
C THR A 331 -26.05 21.74 -9.61
N SER A 332 -27.19 22.17 -9.05
CA SER A 332 -27.29 23.47 -8.36
C SER A 332 -26.36 23.51 -7.15
N THR A 333 -26.45 22.52 -6.27
CA THR A 333 -25.63 22.44 -5.05
C THR A 333 -24.14 22.49 -5.36
N LEU A 334 -23.68 21.79 -6.41
CA LEU A 334 -22.27 21.76 -6.81
C LEU A 334 -21.80 23.12 -7.36
N GLN A 335 -22.64 23.82 -8.14
CA GLN A 335 -22.32 25.18 -8.62
C GLN A 335 -22.30 26.20 -7.47
N ASP A 336 -23.32 26.19 -6.62
CA ASP A 336 -23.46 27.10 -5.48
C ASP A 336 -22.31 26.91 -4.48
N THR A 337 -21.93 25.66 -4.22
CA THR A 337 -20.82 25.33 -3.33
C THR A 337 -19.50 25.84 -3.91
N LEU A 338 -19.19 25.55 -5.18
CA LEU A 338 -17.97 26.06 -5.83
C LEU A 338 -17.91 27.59 -5.81
N GLN A 339 -19.03 28.25 -6.07
CA GLN A 339 -19.14 29.70 -6.02
C GLN A 339 -18.85 30.24 -4.61
N SER A 340 -19.34 29.58 -3.56
CA SER A 340 -19.09 29.98 -2.16
C SER A 340 -17.59 29.96 -1.79
N PHE A 341 -16.81 29.08 -2.41
CA PHE A 341 -15.34 29.01 -2.27
C PHE A 341 -14.58 29.92 -3.26
N GLY A 342 -15.29 30.78 -3.99
CA GLY A 342 -14.75 31.67 -5.02
C GLY A 342 -14.17 30.89 -6.20
N VAL A 343 -14.81 29.79 -6.60
CA VAL A 343 -14.48 29.00 -7.78
C VAL A 343 -15.64 29.12 -8.76
N GLU A 344 -15.47 29.94 -9.81
CA GLU A 344 -16.45 30.03 -10.88
C GLU A 344 -16.30 28.83 -11.84
N ALA A 345 -17.33 28.00 -11.93
CA ALA A 345 -17.41 26.87 -12.85
C ALA A 345 -18.85 26.59 -13.29
N THR A 346 -19.03 26.11 -14.51
CA THR A 346 -20.34 25.74 -15.07
C THR A 346 -20.39 24.26 -15.42
N VAL A 347 -21.49 23.58 -15.09
CA VAL A 347 -21.72 22.18 -15.48
C VAL A 347 -22.24 22.13 -16.92
N GLU A 348 -21.56 21.43 -17.83
CA GLU A 348 -21.95 21.32 -19.24
C GLU A 348 -22.71 20.03 -19.55
N ASN A 349 -22.19 18.90 -19.06
CA ASN A 349 -22.75 17.59 -19.32
C ASN A 349 -22.87 16.82 -18.01
N VAL A 350 -23.90 15.97 -17.92
CA VAL A 350 -24.06 15.02 -16.82
C VAL A 350 -24.26 13.64 -17.42
N SER A 351 -23.43 12.68 -17.02
CA SER A 351 -23.54 11.28 -17.43
C SER A 351 -23.90 10.42 -16.22
N LEU A 352 -25.11 9.86 -16.21
CA LEU A 352 -25.54 8.89 -15.20
C LEU A 352 -24.96 7.52 -15.57
N GLY A 353 -23.95 7.08 -14.82
CA GLY A 353 -23.36 5.75 -14.93
C GLY A 353 -23.97 4.73 -13.96
N PRO A 354 -23.50 3.47 -13.98
CA PRO A 354 -24.02 2.41 -13.11
C PRO A 354 -23.84 2.69 -11.61
N SER A 355 -22.63 3.08 -11.20
CA SER A 355 -22.26 3.29 -9.79
C SER A 355 -22.14 4.77 -9.40
N VAL A 356 -21.80 5.64 -10.36
CA VAL A 356 -21.61 7.07 -10.14
C VAL A 356 -22.22 7.90 -11.26
N THR A 357 -22.57 9.14 -10.93
CA THR A 357 -22.94 10.18 -11.87
C THR A 357 -21.74 11.11 -12.08
N LYS A 358 -21.35 11.31 -13.34
CA LYS A 358 -20.25 12.21 -13.71
C LYS A 358 -20.79 13.55 -14.17
N TYR A 359 -20.43 14.60 -13.43
CA TYR A 359 -20.68 16.00 -13.79
C TYR A 359 -19.44 16.53 -14.49
N GLU A 360 -19.56 16.99 -15.73
CA GLU A 360 -18.47 17.61 -16.48
C GLU A 360 -18.55 19.13 -16.33
N LEU A 361 -17.53 19.71 -15.68
CA LEU A 361 -17.45 21.13 -15.39
C LEU A 361 -16.46 21.84 -16.31
N ARG A 362 -16.82 23.06 -16.71
CA ARG A 362 -15.92 24.03 -17.31
C ARG A 362 -15.55 25.09 -16.26
N PRO A 363 -14.29 25.13 -15.78
CA PRO A 363 -13.81 26.22 -14.95
C PRO A 363 -13.72 27.54 -15.73
N ALA A 364 -14.00 28.67 -15.09
CA ALA A 364 -13.79 29.98 -15.68
C ALA A 364 -12.30 30.25 -15.97
N VAL A 365 -12.02 31.17 -16.90
CA VAL A 365 -10.65 31.55 -17.27
C VAL A 365 -9.90 32.08 -16.03
N GLY A 366 -8.72 31.52 -15.76
CA GLY A 366 -7.90 31.90 -14.61
C GLY A 366 -8.13 31.07 -13.34
N VAL A 367 -9.16 30.22 -13.30
CA VAL A 367 -9.38 29.28 -12.19
C VAL A 367 -8.36 28.14 -12.26
N LYS A 368 -7.54 27.99 -11.22
CA LYS A 368 -6.59 26.89 -11.10
C LYS A 368 -7.33 25.58 -10.83
N VAL A 369 -7.06 24.55 -11.63
CA VAL A 369 -7.60 23.20 -11.45
C VAL A 369 -7.34 22.66 -10.03
N ALA A 370 -6.15 22.94 -9.47
CA ALA A 370 -5.79 22.56 -8.11
C ALA A 370 -6.82 23.03 -7.06
N LYS A 371 -7.42 24.21 -7.26
CA LYS A 371 -8.43 24.77 -6.34
C LYS A 371 -9.69 23.91 -6.31
N ILE A 372 -10.11 23.35 -7.45
CA ILE A 372 -11.25 22.44 -7.52
C ILE A 372 -10.90 21.10 -6.86
N THR A 373 -9.73 20.54 -7.18
CA THR A 373 -9.31 19.24 -6.63
C THR A 373 -9.16 19.24 -5.10
N HIS A 374 -8.81 20.39 -4.51
CA HIS A 374 -8.67 20.55 -3.06
C HIS A 374 -10.02 20.68 -2.32
N LEU A 375 -11.11 20.98 -3.04
CA LEU A 375 -12.46 21.09 -2.48
C LEU A 375 -13.21 19.75 -2.47
N ALA A 376 -12.52 18.62 -2.69
CA ALA A 376 -13.15 17.32 -2.80
C ALA A 376 -14.00 16.98 -1.56
N ASP A 377 -13.44 17.17 -0.36
CA ASP A 377 -14.11 16.84 0.90
C ASP A 377 -15.29 17.78 1.18
N ASP A 378 -15.13 19.07 0.90
CA ASP A 378 -16.19 20.08 1.06
C ASP A 378 -17.37 19.83 0.09
N LEU A 379 -17.07 19.47 -1.15
CA LEU A 379 -18.08 19.11 -2.15
C LEU A 379 -18.79 17.80 -1.80
N ALA A 380 -18.06 16.82 -1.25
CA ALA A 380 -18.67 15.59 -0.76
C ALA A 380 -19.66 15.88 0.38
N LEU A 381 -19.28 16.76 1.32
CA LEU A 381 -20.13 17.19 2.42
C LEU A 381 -21.39 17.92 1.91
N ALA A 382 -21.24 18.85 0.96
CA ALA A 382 -22.35 19.62 0.41
C ALA A 382 -23.36 18.74 -0.35
N LEU A 383 -22.87 17.71 -1.05
CA LEU A 383 -23.70 16.76 -1.80
C LEU A 383 -24.22 15.59 -0.95
N ALA A 384 -23.93 15.59 0.36
CA ALA A 384 -24.21 14.46 1.27
C ALA A 384 -23.70 13.11 0.73
N ALA A 385 -22.59 13.14 -0.01
CA ALA A 385 -21.95 11.97 -0.58
C ALA A 385 -20.93 11.38 0.41
N LYS A 386 -20.77 10.05 0.39
CA LYS A 386 -19.75 9.37 1.21
C LYS A 386 -18.34 9.86 0.87
N ASP A 387 -18.06 9.98 -0.43
CA ASP A 387 -16.81 10.48 -0.99
C ASP A 387 -17.07 10.87 -2.46
N ILE A 388 -16.21 11.70 -3.04
CA ILE A 388 -16.24 12.06 -4.46
C ILE A 388 -14.87 11.92 -5.11
N ARG A 389 -14.87 11.60 -6.40
CA ARG A 389 -13.65 11.54 -7.20
C ARG A 389 -13.63 12.67 -8.22
N ILE A 390 -12.51 13.40 -8.27
CA ILE A 390 -12.32 14.50 -9.22
C ILE A 390 -11.29 14.07 -10.26
N GLU A 391 -11.74 13.92 -11.51
CA GLU A 391 -10.90 13.65 -12.67
C GLU A 391 -10.55 14.97 -13.37
N ALA A 392 -9.29 15.40 -13.21
CA ALA A 392 -8.83 16.65 -13.81
C ALA A 392 -7.46 16.52 -14.53
N PRO A 393 -7.32 17.01 -15.76
CA PRO A 393 -8.39 17.16 -16.76
C PRO A 393 -8.95 15.80 -17.20
N ILE A 394 -10.18 15.80 -17.74
CA ILE A 394 -10.74 14.63 -18.45
C ILE A 394 -9.91 14.41 -19.73
N PRO A 395 -9.39 13.19 -19.99
CA PRO A 395 -8.63 12.89 -21.20
C PRO A 395 -9.37 13.31 -22.48
N GLY A 396 -8.70 14.08 -23.35
CA GLY A 396 -9.27 14.57 -24.61
C GLY A 396 -10.28 15.72 -24.48
N LYS A 397 -10.57 16.23 -23.26
CA LYS A 397 -11.49 17.36 -23.04
C LYS A 397 -10.87 18.42 -22.11
N SER A 398 -11.18 19.69 -22.35
CA SER A 398 -10.81 20.80 -21.46
C SER A 398 -11.79 20.97 -20.29
N LEU A 399 -12.21 19.87 -19.68
CA LEU A 399 -13.23 19.81 -18.63
C LEU A 399 -12.70 19.09 -17.39
N VAL A 400 -13.32 19.36 -16.24
CA VAL A 400 -13.09 18.67 -14.97
C VAL A 400 -14.27 17.76 -14.70
N GLY A 401 -14.03 16.47 -14.47
CA GLY A 401 -15.08 15.51 -14.12
C GLY A 401 -15.22 15.38 -12.61
N ILE A 402 -16.41 15.60 -12.06
CA ILE A 402 -16.73 15.27 -10.67
C ILE A 402 -17.65 14.05 -10.68
N GLU A 403 -17.16 12.94 -10.13
CA GLU A 403 -17.90 11.69 -10.00
C GLU A 403 -18.53 11.64 -8.60
N VAL A 404 -19.86 11.66 -8.57
CA VAL A 404 -20.66 11.59 -7.35
C VAL A 404 -21.35 10.22 -7.27
N PRO A 405 -21.28 9.51 -6.14
CA PRO A 405 -21.97 8.24 -5.95
C PRO A 405 -23.47 8.32 -6.20
N ASN A 406 -24.02 7.33 -6.89
CA ASN A 406 -25.47 7.16 -7.02
C ASN A 406 -26.06 6.67 -5.69
N GLN A 407 -27.36 6.90 -5.47
CA GLN A 407 -28.08 6.37 -4.30
C GLN A 407 -28.18 4.85 -4.35
N LYS A 408 -28.34 4.30 -5.57
CA LYS A 408 -28.32 2.85 -5.84
C LYS A 408 -27.25 2.54 -6.88
N ILE A 409 -26.36 1.62 -6.53
CA ILE A 409 -25.38 1.06 -7.46
C ILE A 409 -26.12 0.05 -8.35
N ALA A 410 -26.13 0.29 -9.66
CA ALA A 410 -26.71 -0.62 -10.62
C ALA A 410 -25.79 -1.84 -10.84
N THR A 411 -26.36 -3.04 -10.74
CA THR A 411 -25.64 -4.27 -11.02
C THR A 411 -25.46 -4.44 -12.53
N VAL A 412 -24.23 -4.65 -12.97
CA VAL A 412 -23.92 -4.93 -14.38
C VAL A 412 -23.86 -6.45 -14.56
N GLY A 413 -24.87 -7.05 -15.17
CA GLY A 413 -24.90 -8.52 -15.36
C GLY A 413 -23.91 -8.99 -16.41
N PHE A 414 -23.15 -10.05 -16.10
CA PHE A 414 -22.14 -10.62 -17.00
C PHE A 414 -22.71 -11.09 -18.34
N ARG A 415 -23.88 -11.75 -18.35
CA ARG A 415 -24.56 -12.18 -19.57
C ARG A 415 -24.73 -11.07 -20.61
N SER A 416 -25.25 -9.92 -20.16
CA SER A 416 -25.50 -8.77 -21.04
C SER A 416 -24.23 -8.18 -21.65
N LEU A 417 -23.08 -8.37 -21.00
CA LEU A 417 -21.79 -7.92 -21.50
C LEU A 417 -21.17 -8.92 -22.45
N GLU A 418 -21.27 -10.21 -22.14
CA GLU A 418 -20.79 -11.27 -23.01
C GLU A 418 -21.55 -11.27 -24.35
N GLU A 419 -22.88 -11.14 -24.31
CA GLU A 419 -23.72 -11.01 -25.53
C GLU A 419 -23.44 -9.72 -26.33
N ALA A 420 -23.03 -8.65 -25.65
CA ALA A 420 -22.68 -7.37 -26.29
C ALA A 420 -21.25 -7.32 -26.82
N THR A 421 -20.39 -8.27 -26.42
CA THR A 421 -18.99 -8.31 -26.83
C THR A 421 -18.87 -9.15 -28.11
N PRO A 422 -18.39 -8.59 -29.23
CA PRO A 422 -18.21 -9.36 -30.46
C PRO A 422 -17.23 -10.52 -30.22
N ASN A 423 -17.57 -11.72 -30.70
CA ASN A 423 -16.63 -12.81 -30.77
C ASN A 423 -15.72 -12.61 -32.00
N ASP A 424 -14.57 -12.02 -31.77
CA ASP A 424 -13.59 -11.65 -32.80
C ASP A 424 -12.40 -12.62 -32.88
N GLY A 425 -12.55 -13.82 -32.32
CA GLY A 425 -11.51 -14.85 -32.33
C GLY A 425 -10.35 -14.59 -31.36
N ARG A 426 -10.45 -13.60 -30.46
CA ARG A 426 -9.44 -13.33 -29.43
C ARG A 426 -9.88 -13.91 -28.09
N PRO A 427 -9.42 -15.13 -27.73
CA PRO A 427 -9.92 -15.84 -26.55
C PRO A 427 -9.62 -15.13 -25.22
N LEU A 428 -8.55 -14.33 -25.16
CA LEU A 428 -8.17 -13.58 -23.95
C LEU A 428 -8.65 -12.12 -23.94
N ALA A 429 -9.57 -11.75 -24.85
CA ALA A 429 -10.27 -10.47 -24.82
C ALA A 429 -11.56 -10.60 -24.00
N VAL A 430 -11.53 -10.10 -22.75
CA VAL A 430 -12.56 -10.33 -21.75
C VAL A 430 -13.31 -9.02 -21.39
N PRO A 431 -14.65 -9.02 -21.30
CA PRO A 431 -15.40 -7.87 -20.85
C PRO A 431 -15.28 -7.72 -19.34
N LEU A 432 -14.66 -6.64 -18.89
CA LEU A 432 -14.49 -6.35 -17.46
C LEU A 432 -15.77 -5.78 -16.83
N GLY A 433 -16.53 -4.99 -17.58
CA GLY A 433 -17.63 -4.21 -17.03
C GLY A 433 -18.10 -3.06 -17.91
N ARG A 434 -18.73 -2.05 -17.29
CA ARG A 434 -19.12 -0.80 -17.96
C ARG A 434 -18.40 0.40 -17.38
N THR A 435 -18.01 1.33 -18.23
CA THR A 435 -17.45 2.62 -17.80
C THR A 435 -18.54 3.52 -17.20
N VAL A 436 -18.14 4.65 -16.62
CA VAL A 436 -19.06 5.69 -16.13
C VAL A 436 -19.98 6.23 -17.24
N SER A 437 -19.55 6.20 -18.50
CA SER A 437 -20.36 6.59 -19.65
C SER A 437 -21.33 5.49 -20.11
N GLY A 438 -21.20 4.27 -19.60
CA GLY A 438 -22.01 3.10 -19.97
C GLY A 438 -21.39 2.18 -21.02
N ASP A 439 -20.27 2.58 -21.62
CA ASP A 439 -19.56 1.80 -22.65
C ASP A 439 -18.99 0.51 -22.06
N VAL A 440 -19.05 -0.58 -22.83
CA VAL A 440 -18.44 -1.87 -22.44
C VAL A 440 -16.92 -1.73 -22.43
N MET A 441 -16.30 -2.04 -21.30
CA MET A 441 -14.84 -2.07 -21.17
C MET A 441 -14.35 -3.49 -21.39
N VAL A 442 -13.64 -3.70 -22.50
CA VAL A 442 -12.98 -4.97 -22.82
C VAL A 442 -11.48 -4.84 -22.55
N ALA A 443 -10.91 -5.87 -21.93
CA ALA A 443 -9.49 -5.94 -21.63
C ALA A 443 -8.89 -7.17 -22.32
N ASP A 444 -7.79 -6.98 -23.05
CA ASP A 444 -7.17 -8.02 -23.88
C ASP A 444 -5.80 -8.41 -23.30
N LEU A 445 -5.73 -9.58 -22.64
CA LEU A 445 -4.50 -10.05 -21.99
C LEU A 445 -3.36 -10.31 -23.00
N THR A 446 -3.64 -10.49 -24.29
CA THR A 446 -2.56 -10.63 -25.29
C THR A 446 -1.80 -9.33 -25.51
N LYS A 447 -2.51 -8.18 -25.38
CA LYS A 447 -1.94 -6.83 -25.51
C LYS A 447 -1.34 -6.34 -24.20
N MET A 448 -1.91 -6.76 -23.08
CA MET A 448 -1.42 -6.51 -21.72
C MET A 448 -1.03 -7.84 -21.05
N PRO A 449 0.20 -8.33 -21.26
CA PRO A 449 0.53 -9.74 -21.04
C PRO A 449 0.37 -10.21 -19.60
N HIS A 450 0.53 -9.30 -18.64
CA HIS A 450 0.40 -9.60 -17.22
C HIS A 450 -0.46 -8.54 -16.54
N LEU A 451 -1.35 -8.98 -15.65
CA LEU A 451 -2.34 -8.17 -14.98
C LEU A 451 -2.24 -8.36 -13.46
N LEU A 452 -2.09 -7.26 -12.73
CA LEU A 452 -2.17 -7.24 -11.27
C LEU A 452 -3.57 -6.80 -10.82
N ILE A 453 -4.24 -7.60 -10.00
CA ILE A 453 -5.56 -7.29 -9.44
C ILE A 453 -5.48 -7.20 -7.92
N ALA A 454 -5.90 -6.10 -7.33
CA ALA A 454 -5.87 -5.97 -5.87
C ALA A 454 -7.06 -5.19 -5.30
N GLY A 455 -7.44 -5.52 -4.07
CA GLY A 455 -8.54 -4.85 -3.37
C GLY A 455 -8.88 -5.51 -2.05
N ALA A 456 -9.60 -4.81 -1.17
CA ALA A 456 -10.02 -5.37 0.11
C ALA A 456 -11.02 -6.54 -0.06
N THR A 457 -11.18 -7.36 0.97
CA THR A 457 -12.20 -8.43 0.99
C THR A 457 -13.60 -7.84 0.74
N GLY A 458 -14.39 -8.50 -0.11
CA GLY A 458 -15.75 -8.05 -0.47
C GLY A 458 -15.82 -6.85 -1.44
N SER A 459 -14.67 -6.39 -1.96
CA SER A 459 -14.63 -5.28 -2.92
C SER A 459 -15.06 -5.66 -4.35
N GLY A 460 -15.01 -6.95 -4.70
CA GLY A 460 -15.36 -7.46 -6.03
C GLY A 460 -14.23 -8.23 -6.75
N LYS A 461 -13.05 -8.36 -6.13
CA LYS A 461 -11.86 -9.05 -6.68
C LYS A 461 -12.17 -10.46 -7.21
N SER A 462 -12.71 -11.35 -6.38
CA SER A 462 -12.95 -12.75 -6.75
C SER A 462 -13.99 -12.88 -7.86
N VAL A 463 -15.07 -12.09 -7.79
CA VAL A 463 -16.10 -12.03 -8.85
C VAL A 463 -15.49 -11.60 -10.18
N ALA A 464 -14.57 -10.64 -10.19
CA ALA A 464 -13.91 -10.21 -11.41
C ALA A 464 -12.95 -11.27 -11.99
N ILE A 465 -12.25 -12.03 -11.14
CA ILE A 465 -11.44 -13.17 -11.60
C ILE A 465 -12.36 -14.21 -12.26
N ASN A 466 -13.50 -14.53 -11.64
CA ASN A 466 -14.49 -15.43 -12.23
C ASN A 466 -15.04 -14.89 -13.56
N VAL A 467 -15.37 -13.61 -13.67
CA VAL A 467 -15.77 -12.99 -14.94
C VAL A 467 -14.72 -13.19 -16.03
N ILE A 468 -13.44 -12.99 -15.71
CA ILE A 468 -12.34 -13.18 -16.66
C ILE A 468 -12.23 -14.65 -17.09
N LEU A 469 -12.18 -15.57 -16.13
CA LEU A 469 -12.06 -17.01 -16.39
C LEU A 469 -13.25 -17.53 -17.19
N THR A 470 -14.47 -17.24 -16.73
CA THR A 470 -15.69 -17.67 -17.40
C THR A 470 -15.79 -17.08 -18.81
N SER A 471 -15.42 -15.82 -19.05
CA SER A 471 -15.42 -15.25 -20.41
C SER A 471 -14.44 -15.97 -21.34
N ILE A 472 -13.28 -16.39 -20.84
CA ILE A 472 -12.35 -17.21 -21.63
C ILE A 472 -12.97 -18.56 -21.97
N LEU A 473 -13.66 -19.20 -21.02
CA LEU A 473 -14.34 -20.48 -21.25
C LEU A 473 -15.50 -20.38 -22.27
N PHE A 474 -16.13 -19.21 -22.42
CA PHE A 474 -17.12 -18.94 -23.46
C PHE A 474 -16.50 -18.78 -24.87
N LYS A 475 -15.20 -18.50 -24.96
CA LYS A 475 -14.53 -18.11 -26.22
C LYS A 475 -13.45 -19.07 -26.68
N ALA A 476 -12.88 -19.85 -25.78
CA ALA A 476 -11.65 -20.60 -26.01
C ALA A 476 -11.88 -22.12 -25.87
N LYS A 477 -11.36 -22.86 -26.85
CA LYS A 477 -11.22 -24.32 -26.74
C LYS A 477 -10.00 -24.70 -25.88
N PRO A 478 -9.96 -25.92 -25.30
CA PRO A 478 -8.79 -26.40 -24.55
C PRO A 478 -7.49 -26.43 -25.36
N SER A 479 -7.59 -26.66 -26.68
CA SER A 479 -6.47 -26.58 -27.63
C SER A 479 -5.94 -25.16 -27.87
N GLN A 480 -6.74 -24.12 -27.56
CA GLN A 480 -6.37 -22.73 -27.77
C GLN A 480 -5.83 -22.08 -26.48
N VAL A 481 -6.41 -22.40 -25.33
CA VAL A 481 -6.02 -21.85 -24.04
C VAL A 481 -5.94 -22.96 -22.99
N LYS A 482 -4.79 -23.05 -22.33
CA LYS A 482 -4.56 -23.85 -21.13
C LYS A 482 -4.33 -22.95 -19.91
N MET A 483 -4.67 -23.43 -18.73
CA MET A 483 -4.67 -22.65 -17.50
C MET A 483 -3.92 -23.36 -16.36
N LEU A 484 -3.16 -22.59 -15.60
CA LEU A 484 -2.63 -23.00 -14.29
C LEU A 484 -3.29 -22.12 -13.23
N LEU A 485 -4.09 -22.73 -12.35
CA LEU A 485 -4.80 -22.02 -11.29
C LEU A 485 -4.17 -22.32 -9.93
N ILE A 486 -3.85 -21.26 -9.18
CA ILE A 486 -3.26 -21.32 -7.84
C ILE A 486 -4.21 -20.64 -6.85
N ASP A 487 -4.75 -21.43 -5.93
CA ASP A 487 -5.68 -21.00 -4.88
C ASP A 487 -5.24 -21.56 -3.51
N PRO A 488 -4.42 -20.80 -2.77
CA PRO A 488 -3.90 -21.24 -1.47
C PRO A 488 -5.00 -21.38 -0.41
N LYS A 489 -6.17 -20.77 -0.62
CA LYS A 489 -7.29 -20.80 0.33
C LYS A 489 -8.29 -21.92 0.03
N LYS A 490 -8.24 -22.51 -1.16
CA LYS A 490 -9.18 -23.55 -1.66
C LYS A 490 -10.63 -23.09 -1.76
N VAL A 491 -10.89 -21.79 -1.78
CA VAL A 491 -12.26 -21.24 -1.74
C VAL A 491 -12.73 -20.83 -3.13
N GLU A 492 -11.90 -20.09 -3.87
CA GLU A 492 -12.36 -19.29 -5.00
C GLU A 492 -12.21 -20.05 -6.33
N LEU A 493 -11.07 -20.71 -6.56
CA LEU A 493 -10.77 -21.35 -7.84
C LEU A 493 -10.98 -22.87 -7.83
N SER A 494 -11.22 -23.47 -6.66
CA SER A 494 -11.46 -24.92 -6.53
C SER A 494 -12.61 -25.43 -7.39
N VAL A 495 -13.60 -24.59 -7.70
CA VAL A 495 -14.77 -24.93 -8.55
C VAL A 495 -14.33 -25.39 -9.95
N TYR A 496 -13.26 -24.81 -10.49
CA TYR A 496 -12.75 -25.11 -11.84
C TYR A 496 -12.03 -26.45 -11.95
N ASN A 497 -11.75 -27.17 -10.85
CA ASN A 497 -11.09 -28.48 -10.91
C ASN A 497 -11.83 -29.44 -11.83
N GLY A 498 -11.13 -30.04 -12.79
CA GLY A 498 -11.69 -31.02 -13.72
C GLY A 498 -12.13 -30.48 -15.08
N ILE A 499 -11.97 -29.19 -15.35
CA ILE A 499 -12.14 -28.67 -16.72
C ILE A 499 -10.95 -29.07 -17.62
N PRO A 500 -11.15 -29.32 -18.92
CA PRO A 500 -10.11 -29.72 -19.87
C PRO A 500 -9.08 -28.62 -20.16
N HIS A 501 -9.37 -27.36 -19.82
CA HIS A 501 -8.42 -26.25 -19.95
C HIS A 501 -7.31 -26.28 -18.91
N LEU A 502 -7.42 -27.05 -17.82
CA LEU A 502 -6.39 -27.06 -16.78
C LEU A 502 -5.15 -27.87 -17.17
N LEU A 503 -3.96 -27.31 -16.93
CA LEU A 503 -2.68 -28.02 -17.05
C LEU A 503 -2.45 -29.00 -15.89
N SER A 504 -2.92 -28.63 -14.71
CA SER A 504 -2.85 -29.44 -13.49
C SER A 504 -4.10 -29.18 -12.63
N PRO A 505 -4.39 -30.04 -11.65
CA PRO A 505 -5.35 -29.69 -10.60
C PRO A 505 -5.01 -28.35 -9.96
N VAL A 506 -6.03 -27.66 -9.44
CA VAL A 506 -5.87 -26.35 -8.78
C VAL A 506 -4.89 -26.49 -7.63
N VAL A 507 -3.80 -25.72 -7.68
CA VAL A 507 -2.69 -25.85 -6.74
C VAL A 507 -3.00 -25.03 -5.49
N SER A 508 -3.07 -25.69 -4.34
CA SER A 508 -3.38 -25.02 -3.07
C SER A 508 -2.21 -24.95 -2.08
N ASP A 509 -1.20 -25.78 -2.25
CA ASP A 509 -0.03 -25.74 -1.38
C ASP A 509 0.97 -24.67 -1.89
N PRO A 510 1.45 -23.74 -1.03
CA PRO A 510 2.37 -22.70 -1.46
C PRO A 510 3.70 -23.20 -2.03
N LYS A 511 4.28 -24.27 -1.49
CA LYS A 511 5.53 -24.85 -2.00
C LYS A 511 5.30 -25.51 -3.36
N LYS A 512 4.19 -26.24 -3.53
CA LYS A 512 3.78 -26.77 -4.83
C LYS A 512 3.52 -25.66 -5.85
N ALA A 513 2.92 -24.54 -5.43
CA ALA A 513 2.67 -23.40 -6.31
C ALA A 513 3.97 -22.77 -6.83
N ALA A 514 4.98 -22.58 -5.98
CA ALA A 514 6.30 -22.10 -6.40
C ALA A 514 6.92 -23.01 -7.47
N ARG A 515 6.82 -24.33 -7.29
CA ARG A 515 7.31 -25.30 -8.28
C ARG A 515 6.49 -25.32 -9.56
N ALA A 516 5.17 -25.20 -9.47
CA ALA A 516 4.32 -25.10 -10.65
C ALA A 516 4.67 -23.87 -11.49
N LEU A 517 4.96 -22.72 -10.85
CA LEU A 517 5.48 -21.53 -11.52
C LEU A 517 6.85 -21.78 -12.17
N ALA A 518 7.75 -22.49 -11.49
CA ALA A 518 9.05 -22.89 -12.06
C ALA A 518 8.89 -23.80 -13.29
N LYS A 519 7.92 -24.73 -13.28
CA LYS A 519 7.58 -25.56 -14.44
C LYS A 519 7.04 -24.71 -15.60
N VAL A 520 6.24 -23.67 -15.33
CA VAL A 520 5.83 -22.70 -16.37
C VAL A 520 7.03 -21.93 -16.95
N VAL A 521 8.02 -21.57 -16.12
CA VAL A 521 9.27 -20.97 -16.61
C VAL A 521 10.03 -21.94 -17.52
N ALA A 522 10.10 -23.23 -17.18
CA ALA A 522 10.75 -24.23 -18.02
C ALA A 522 10.02 -24.42 -19.37
N GLU A 523 8.68 -24.45 -19.37
CA GLU A 523 7.88 -24.50 -20.60
C GLU A 523 8.08 -23.23 -21.45
N MET A 524 8.20 -22.05 -20.82
CA MET A 524 8.54 -20.81 -21.51
C MET A 524 9.87 -20.92 -22.26
N GLU A 525 10.90 -21.47 -21.61
CA GLU A 525 12.23 -21.66 -22.19
C GLU A 525 12.22 -22.67 -23.32
N ARG A 526 11.54 -23.80 -23.13
CA ARG A 526 11.32 -24.81 -24.18
C ARG A 526 10.67 -24.20 -25.42
N ARG A 527 9.65 -23.35 -25.25
CA ARG A 527 9.00 -22.66 -26.38
C ARG A 527 9.98 -21.75 -27.12
N TYR A 528 10.86 -21.03 -26.42
CA TYR A 528 11.88 -20.20 -27.06
C TYR A 528 12.90 -21.02 -27.85
N GLU A 529 13.34 -22.16 -27.31
CA GLU A 529 14.23 -23.09 -28.04
C GLU A 529 13.56 -23.60 -29.30
N LEU A 530 12.27 -23.97 -29.21
CA LEU A 530 11.47 -24.39 -30.36
C LEU A 530 11.33 -23.27 -31.38
N PHE A 531 10.99 -22.05 -30.97
CA PHE A 531 10.89 -20.91 -31.88
C PHE A 531 12.23 -20.62 -32.57
N ALA A 532 13.35 -20.70 -31.84
CA ALA A 532 14.67 -20.51 -32.40
C ALA A 532 15.02 -21.57 -33.45
N ALA A 533 14.66 -22.85 -33.21
CA ALA A 533 14.85 -23.94 -34.17
C ALA A 533 14.09 -23.70 -35.49
N PHE A 534 12.88 -23.13 -35.41
CA PHE A 534 12.06 -22.79 -36.58
C PHE A 534 12.38 -21.39 -37.18
N GLY A 535 13.28 -20.61 -36.56
CA GLY A 535 13.60 -19.25 -36.99
C GLY A 535 12.48 -18.22 -36.74
N ILE A 536 11.61 -18.49 -35.78
CA ILE A 536 10.42 -17.69 -35.44
C ILE A 536 10.65 -16.95 -34.11
N ARG A 537 9.92 -15.86 -33.88
CA ARG A 537 10.08 -15.00 -32.69
C ARG A 537 8.99 -15.15 -31.63
N ASN A 538 7.82 -15.67 -31.97
CA ASN A 538 6.67 -15.71 -31.08
C ASN A 538 5.74 -16.89 -31.39
N LEU A 539 4.84 -17.17 -30.45
CA LEU A 539 3.84 -18.24 -30.54
C LEU A 539 2.94 -18.10 -31.78
N ALA A 540 2.51 -16.87 -32.09
CA ALA A 540 1.63 -16.60 -33.23
C ALA A 540 2.25 -17.07 -34.55
N GLY A 541 3.51 -16.70 -34.78
CA GLY A 541 4.26 -17.11 -35.96
C GLY A 541 4.52 -18.61 -35.98
N TYR A 542 4.75 -19.22 -34.82
CA TYR A 542 4.99 -20.66 -34.72
C TYR A 542 3.74 -21.44 -35.10
N ASN A 543 2.59 -21.12 -34.49
CA ASN A 543 1.33 -21.76 -34.82
C ASN A 543 0.96 -21.55 -36.30
N GLN A 544 1.16 -20.33 -36.83
CA GLN A 544 0.89 -20.07 -38.25
C GLN A 544 1.79 -20.90 -39.18
N ARG A 545 3.05 -21.12 -38.81
CA ARG A 545 4.00 -21.93 -39.60
C ARG A 545 3.56 -23.40 -39.62
N VAL A 546 3.32 -23.96 -38.44
CA VAL A 546 2.97 -25.37 -38.26
C VAL A 546 1.64 -25.70 -38.96
N THR A 547 0.61 -24.85 -38.80
CA THR A 547 -0.69 -25.06 -39.46
C THR A 547 -0.62 -24.92 -40.98
N LYS A 548 0.26 -24.07 -41.52
CA LYS A 548 0.38 -23.88 -42.97
C LYS A 548 1.17 -24.98 -43.68
N GLU A 549 2.12 -25.58 -42.98
CA GLU A 549 2.98 -26.61 -43.56
C GLU A 549 2.44 -28.04 -43.38
N GLU A 550 1.31 -28.22 -42.69
CA GLU A 550 0.75 -29.54 -42.34
C GLU A 550 1.87 -30.45 -41.81
N ASP A 551 2.66 -29.92 -40.88
CA ASP A 551 3.76 -30.67 -40.26
C ASP A 551 3.16 -31.70 -39.29
N ASP A 552 3.11 -32.97 -39.70
CA ASP A 552 2.61 -34.08 -38.89
C ASP A 552 3.40 -34.28 -37.58
N GLU A 553 4.62 -33.74 -37.48
CA GLU A 553 5.50 -33.94 -36.32
C GLU A 553 5.32 -32.86 -35.24
N HIS A 554 4.78 -31.68 -35.60
CA HIS A 554 4.63 -30.54 -34.71
C HIS A 554 3.19 -30.05 -34.66
N HIS A 555 2.70 -29.73 -33.47
CA HIS A 555 1.33 -29.23 -33.29
C HIS A 555 1.31 -27.76 -32.85
N PRO A 556 0.23 -27.02 -33.18
CA PRO A 556 -0.01 -25.69 -32.63
C PRO A 556 0.00 -25.71 -31.10
N LEU A 557 0.67 -24.74 -30.50
CA LEU A 557 0.78 -24.63 -29.05
C LEU A 557 -0.31 -23.69 -28.49
N PRO A 558 -0.95 -24.06 -27.36
CA PRO A 558 -1.96 -23.22 -26.73
C PRO A 558 -1.34 -22.01 -26.03
N LEU A 559 -2.12 -20.95 -25.87
CA LEU A 559 -1.83 -19.89 -24.90
C LEU A 559 -1.91 -20.47 -23.49
N ILE A 560 -1.02 -20.05 -22.60
CA ILE A 560 -1.05 -20.44 -21.18
C ILE A 560 -1.45 -19.23 -20.35
N LEU A 561 -2.49 -19.38 -19.54
CA LEU A 561 -2.90 -18.39 -18.54
C LEU A 561 -2.61 -18.90 -17.13
N VAL A 562 -1.71 -18.24 -16.42
CA VAL A 562 -1.45 -18.50 -15.01
C VAL A 562 -2.27 -17.54 -14.16
N VAL A 563 -3.05 -18.06 -13.21
CA VAL A 563 -3.85 -17.25 -12.29
C VAL A 563 -3.47 -17.58 -10.85
N VAL A 564 -3.05 -16.56 -10.12
CA VAL A 564 -2.78 -16.63 -8.67
C VAL A 564 -3.84 -15.81 -7.95
N ASP A 565 -4.75 -16.44 -7.21
CA ASP A 565 -5.83 -15.69 -6.53
C ASP A 565 -5.30 -14.84 -5.36
N GLU A 566 -4.40 -15.37 -4.55
CA GLU A 566 -3.84 -14.67 -3.39
C GLU A 566 -2.32 -14.81 -3.35
N LEU A 567 -1.63 -13.86 -3.99
CA LEU A 567 -0.18 -13.79 -4.01
C LEU A 567 0.41 -13.67 -2.59
N ALA A 568 -0.28 -12.99 -1.68
CA ALA A 568 0.23 -12.75 -0.33
C ALA A 568 0.53 -14.05 0.43
N ASP A 569 -0.31 -15.07 0.27
CA ASP A 569 -0.11 -16.35 0.98
C ASP A 569 1.13 -17.10 0.45
N LEU A 570 1.45 -16.93 -0.85
CA LEU A 570 2.68 -17.46 -1.44
C LEU A 570 3.91 -16.68 -0.95
N MET A 571 3.84 -15.34 -0.97
CA MET A 571 4.94 -14.47 -0.56
C MET A 571 5.27 -14.60 0.94
N MET A 572 4.30 -14.95 1.78
CA MET A 572 4.54 -15.19 3.20
C MET A 572 5.26 -16.50 3.49
N THR A 573 5.30 -17.43 2.52
CA THR A 573 5.84 -18.79 2.72
C THR A 573 7.11 -19.03 1.91
N VAL A 574 7.10 -18.67 0.62
CA VAL A 574 8.15 -18.96 -0.38
C VAL A 574 8.37 -17.75 -1.29
N SER A 575 8.65 -16.57 -0.70
CA SER A 575 8.74 -15.30 -1.43
C SER A 575 9.77 -15.30 -2.55
N HIS A 576 10.98 -15.78 -2.28
CA HIS A 576 12.11 -15.68 -3.22
C HIS A 576 11.80 -16.40 -4.54
N ASP A 577 11.43 -17.68 -4.46
CA ASP A 577 11.20 -18.51 -5.66
C ASP A 577 9.97 -18.05 -6.45
N VAL A 578 8.93 -17.59 -5.74
CA VAL A 578 7.70 -17.08 -6.37
C VAL A 578 7.96 -15.75 -7.07
N GLU A 579 8.68 -14.82 -6.42
CA GLU A 579 9.02 -13.53 -7.01
C GLU A 579 9.92 -13.71 -8.25
N ASP A 580 10.94 -14.55 -8.16
CA ASP A 580 11.85 -14.85 -9.28
C ASP A 580 11.10 -15.45 -10.47
N ALA A 581 10.20 -16.42 -10.23
CA ALA A 581 9.39 -17.01 -11.29
C ALA A 581 8.43 -15.99 -11.92
N ILE A 582 7.75 -15.18 -11.11
CA ILE A 582 6.86 -14.11 -11.58
C ILE A 582 7.63 -13.12 -12.44
N VAL A 583 8.79 -12.64 -11.98
CA VAL A 583 9.62 -11.67 -12.73
C VAL A 583 10.06 -12.26 -14.06
N ARG A 584 10.50 -13.53 -14.07
CA ARG A 584 10.98 -14.18 -15.30
C ARG A 584 9.85 -14.40 -16.31
N ILE A 585 8.69 -14.88 -15.88
CA ILE A 585 7.51 -15.00 -16.74
C ILE A 585 7.06 -13.61 -17.22
N ALA A 586 7.08 -12.60 -16.35
CA ALA A 586 6.64 -11.26 -16.72
C ALA A 586 7.54 -10.59 -17.78
N GLN A 587 8.83 -10.90 -17.77
CA GLN A 587 9.80 -10.37 -18.72
C GLN A 587 9.75 -11.05 -20.09
N MET A 588 9.52 -12.36 -20.12
CA MET A 588 9.69 -13.18 -21.32
C MET A 588 8.43 -13.91 -21.78
N GLY A 589 7.35 -13.91 -21.00
CA GLY A 589 6.14 -14.70 -21.25
C GLY A 589 5.34 -14.26 -22.47
N ARG A 590 5.30 -12.95 -22.78
CA ARG A 590 4.48 -12.39 -23.86
C ARG A 590 4.68 -13.07 -25.21
N ALA A 591 5.93 -13.26 -25.65
CA ALA A 591 6.20 -13.87 -26.96
C ALA A 591 6.04 -15.40 -26.92
N ALA A 592 6.24 -16.04 -25.77
CA ALA A 592 5.94 -17.45 -25.52
C ALA A 592 4.43 -17.76 -25.45
N GLY A 593 3.58 -16.72 -25.42
CA GLY A 593 2.14 -16.85 -25.26
C GLY A 593 1.74 -17.30 -23.85
N ILE A 594 2.52 -16.89 -22.85
CA ILE A 594 2.27 -17.13 -21.43
C ILE A 594 1.86 -15.81 -20.79
N HIS A 595 0.67 -15.80 -20.21
CA HIS A 595 0.04 -14.64 -19.60
C HIS A 595 -0.22 -14.90 -18.12
N MET A 596 -0.23 -13.84 -17.31
CA MET A 596 -0.44 -13.99 -15.86
C MET A 596 -1.49 -13.02 -15.33
N ILE A 597 -2.35 -13.52 -14.45
CA ILE A 597 -3.21 -12.74 -13.58
C ILE A 597 -2.75 -13.00 -12.14
N ILE A 598 -2.27 -11.96 -11.49
CA ILE A 598 -1.80 -12.02 -10.11
C ILE A 598 -2.78 -11.20 -9.28
N ALA A 599 -3.41 -11.85 -8.31
CA ALA A 599 -4.37 -11.21 -7.45
C ALA A 599 -3.93 -11.21 -5.99
N THR A 600 -4.34 -10.19 -5.23
CA THR A 600 -4.15 -10.17 -3.77
C THR A 600 -5.18 -9.32 -3.06
N GLN A 601 -5.54 -9.73 -1.84
CA GLN A 601 -6.35 -8.92 -0.94
C GLN A 601 -5.51 -8.04 0.01
N ARG A 602 -4.18 -8.21 0.00
CA ARG A 602 -3.23 -7.51 0.86
C ARG A 602 -2.29 -6.65 0.03
N PRO A 603 -2.73 -5.45 -0.41
CA PRO A 603 -1.91 -4.56 -1.22
C PRO A 603 -0.82 -3.84 -0.41
N SER A 604 0.11 -4.61 0.18
CA SER A 604 1.29 -4.10 0.88
C SER A 604 2.53 -4.15 -0.01
N VAL A 605 3.55 -3.35 0.35
CA VAL A 605 4.83 -3.30 -0.39
C VAL A 605 5.59 -4.62 -0.31
N ASP A 606 5.38 -5.40 0.75
CA ASP A 606 6.01 -6.70 0.94
C ASP A 606 5.41 -7.80 0.04
N VAL A 607 4.16 -7.62 -0.39
CA VAL A 607 3.46 -8.54 -1.31
C VAL A 607 3.60 -8.06 -2.75
N ILE A 608 3.35 -6.77 -2.99
CA ILE A 608 3.46 -6.13 -4.30
C ILE A 608 4.79 -5.36 -4.33
N THR A 609 5.87 -6.11 -4.50
CA THR A 609 7.23 -5.57 -4.48
C THR A 609 7.51 -4.65 -5.66
N GLY A 610 8.61 -3.88 -5.58
CA GLY A 610 9.04 -3.04 -6.68
C GLY A 610 9.34 -3.81 -7.98
N LEU A 611 9.85 -5.05 -7.87
CA LEU A 611 10.14 -5.91 -9.02
C LEU A 611 8.86 -6.39 -9.70
N ILE A 612 7.86 -6.80 -8.94
CA ILE A 612 6.55 -7.20 -9.49
C ILE A 612 5.91 -6.01 -10.22
N LYS A 613 5.89 -4.82 -9.61
CA LYS A 613 5.30 -3.62 -10.25
C LYS A 613 6.04 -3.18 -11.50
N ALA A 614 7.36 -3.38 -11.56
CA ALA A 614 8.16 -3.01 -12.71
C ALA A 614 7.86 -3.89 -13.93
N ASN A 615 7.48 -5.16 -13.73
CA ASN A 615 7.27 -6.12 -14.82
C ASN A 615 5.77 -6.39 -15.10
N VAL A 616 4.86 -6.02 -14.21
CA VAL A 616 3.40 -6.17 -14.37
C VAL A 616 2.72 -4.79 -14.44
N PRO A 617 2.75 -4.11 -15.60
CA PRO A 617 2.32 -2.72 -15.71
C PRO A 617 0.80 -2.53 -15.75
N SER A 618 0.03 -3.52 -16.20
CA SER A 618 -1.42 -3.43 -16.23
C SER A 618 -2.02 -3.78 -14.88
N ARG A 619 -2.94 -2.94 -14.39
CA ARG A 619 -3.44 -2.98 -13.01
C ARG A 619 -4.96 -2.82 -12.96
N ILE A 620 -5.59 -3.56 -12.05
CA ILE A 620 -6.97 -3.33 -11.59
C ILE A 620 -6.92 -3.15 -10.08
N ALA A 621 -7.40 -2.00 -9.61
CA ALA A 621 -7.61 -1.76 -8.19
C ALA A 621 -9.10 -1.71 -7.90
N PHE A 622 -9.58 -2.63 -7.06
CA PHE A 622 -10.89 -2.53 -6.41
C PHE A 622 -10.78 -1.64 -5.17
N ALA A 623 -11.91 -1.41 -4.50
CA ALA A 623 -11.95 -0.63 -3.27
C ALA A 623 -10.95 -1.13 -2.22
N VAL A 624 -10.16 -0.19 -1.69
CA VAL A 624 -9.16 -0.41 -0.63
C VAL A 624 -9.42 0.49 0.56
N SER A 625 -8.79 0.18 1.69
CA SER A 625 -9.01 0.89 2.95
C SER A 625 -8.29 2.24 3.04
N SER A 626 -7.20 2.42 2.29
CA SER A 626 -6.37 3.63 2.41
C SER A 626 -5.74 4.07 1.09
N GLY A 627 -5.39 5.35 1.00
CA GLY A 627 -4.62 5.87 -0.14
C GLY A 627 -3.19 5.30 -0.22
N VAL A 628 -2.65 4.73 0.87
CA VAL A 628 -1.37 4.00 0.82
C VAL A 628 -1.54 2.73 0.01
N ASP A 629 -2.59 1.96 0.30
CA ASP A 629 -2.94 0.75 -0.46
C ASP A 629 -3.20 1.07 -1.93
N SER A 630 -3.92 2.17 -2.21
CA SER A 630 -4.13 2.63 -3.59
C SER A 630 -2.81 2.91 -4.31
N ARG A 631 -1.87 3.59 -3.65
CA ARG A 631 -0.54 3.86 -4.20
C ARG A 631 0.32 2.60 -4.35
N THR A 632 0.15 1.61 -3.48
CA THR A 632 0.84 0.32 -3.66
C THR A 632 0.41 -0.33 -4.97
N ILE A 633 -0.88 -0.25 -5.33
CA ILE A 633 -1.42 -0.89 -6.54
C ILE A 633 -1.17 -0.03 -7.79
N LEU A 634 -1.70 1.21 -7.81
CA LEU A 634 -1.80 2.07 -8.99
C LEU A 634 -0.67 3.11 -9.12
N ASP A 635 0.23 3.18 -8.13
CA ASP A 635 1.18 4.30 -7.98
C ASP A 635 0.50 5.68 -7.86
N ALA A 636 -0.82 5.69 -7.60
CA ALA A 636 -1.66 6.87 -7.45
C ALA A 636 -2.78 6.63 -6.41
N ASN A 637 -3.30 7.72 -5.84
CA ASN A 637 -4.52 7.68 -5.02
C ASN A 637 -5.77 7.56 -5.90
N GLY A 638 -6.85 7.02 -5.36
CA GLY A 638 -8.17 6.97 -5.98
C GLY A 638 -8.94 5.68 -5.70
N ALA A 639 -8.26 4.57 -5.46
CA ALA A 639 -8.92 3.29 -5.18
C ALA A 639 -9.59 3.28 -3.79
N GLU A 640 -9.13 4.09 -2.85
CA GLU A 640 -9.75 4.29 -1.53
C GLU A 640 -11.12 4.97 -1.60
N ARG A 641 -11.43 5.61 -2.72
CA ARG A 641 -12.69 6.33 -2.98
C ARG A 641 -13.73 5.49 -3.73
N LEU A 642 -13.40 4.24 -4.05
CA LEU A 642 -14.29 3.33 -4.73
C LEU A 642 -15.40 2.84 -3.78
N LEU A 643 -16.54 2.49 -4.35
CA LEU A 643 -17.75 2.14 -3.60
C LEU A 643 -17.79 0.66 -3.18
N GLY A 644 -16.85 -0.16 -3.66
CA GLY A 644 -16.87 -1.61 -3.53
C GLY A 644 -17.90 -2.25 -4.46
N ARG A 645 -18.25 -3.52 -4.20
CA ARG A 645 -19.25 -4.28 -5.00
C ARG A 645 -18.97 -4.25 -6.51
N GLY A 646 -17.71 -4.45 -6.91
CA GLY A 646 -17.29 -4.48 -8.32
C GLY A 646 -16.86 -3.14 -8.89
N ASP A 647 -16.98 -2.03 -8.16
CA ASP A 647 -16.42 -0.73 -8.58
C ASP A 647 -14.88 -0.78 -8.55
N MET A 648 -14.24 -0.49 -9.68
CA MET A 648 -12.79 -0.62 -9.86
C MET A 648 -12.18 0.49 -10.70
N LEU A 649 -10.87 0.67 -10.53
CA LEU A 649 -10.00 1.46 -11.38
C LEU A 649 -9.14 0.52 -12.24
N PHE A 650 -9.32 0.56 -13.55
CA PHE A 650 -8.54 -0.19 -14.53
C PHE A 650 -7.49 0.71 -15.18
N GLN A 651 -6.22 0.33 -15.06
CA GLN A 651 -5.08 1.01 -15.66
C GLN A 651 -4.37 0.05 -16.63
N PRO A 652 -4.70 0.10 -17.92
CA PRO A 652 -4.00 -0.67 -18.93
C PRO A 652 -2.61 -0.07 -19.21
N ILE A 653 -1.71 -0.89 -19.78
CA ILE A 653 -0.32 -0.52 -20.11
C ILE A 653 -0.20 0.72 -21.02
N ASP A 654 -1.19 0.99 -21.87
CA ASP A 654 -1.21 2.08 -22.84
C ASP A 654 -1.71 3.41 -22.25
N LYS A 655 -2.18 3.43 -21.00
CA LYS A 655 -2.77 4.62 -20.38
C LYS A 655 -2.11 4.99 -19.05
N ASN A 656 -1.71 6.26 -18.95
CA ASN A 656 -1.11 6.82 -17.74
C ASN A 656 -2.12 7.08 -16.61
N LYS A 657 -3.42 7.16 -16.92
CA LYS A 657 -4.49 7.40 -15.93
C LYS A 657 -5.44 6.21 -15.87
N PRO A 658 -5.86 5.76 -14.67
CA PRO A 658 -6.84 4.71 -14.53
C PRO A 658 -8.23 5.18 -14.97
N ILE A 659 -8.97 4.26 -15.58
CA ILE A 659 -10.36 4.42 -15.99
C ILE A 659 -11.24 3.74 -14.95
N ARG A 660 -12.29 4.41 -14.49
CA ARG A 660 -13.27 3.81 -13.59
C ARG A 660 -14.25 2.92 -14.35
N VAL A 661 -14.44 1.70 -13.83
CA VAL A 661 -15.27 0.66 -14.43
C VAL A 661 -16.11 0.04 -13.33
N GLN A 662 -17.41 -0.11 -13.56
CA GLN A 662 -18.27 -0.98 -12.76
C GLN A 662 -18.14 -2.40 -13.31
N GLY A 663 -17.53 -3.27 -12.52
CA GLY A 663 -17.30 -4.67 -12.86
C GLY A 663 -18.57 -5.45 -13.13
N ALA A 664 -18.48 -6.39 -14.05
CA ALA A 664 -19.52 -7.37 -14.30
C ALA A 664 -19.76 -8.24 -13.06
N PHE A 665 -21.02 -8.63 -12.84
CA PHE A 665 -21.42 -9.54 -11.81
C PHE A 665 -21.80 -10.89 -12.43
N ILE A 666 -21.19 -11.95 -11.89
CA ILE A 666 -21.52 -13.34 -12.13
C ILE A 666 -21.74 -14.00 -10.77
N SER A 667 -22.75 -14.87 -10.66
CA SER A 667 -23.00 -15.62 -9.43
C SER A 667 -22.21 -16.93 -9.41
N ASP A 668 -21.94 -17.47 -8.22
CA ASP A 668 -21.26 -18.77 -8.08
C ASP A 668 -22.03 -19.90 -8.78
N GLN A 669 -23.37 -19.81 -8.78
CA GLN A 669 -24.24 -20.76 -9.48
C GLN A 669 -24.06 -20.71 -10.99
N ASP A 670 -23.91 -19.51 -11.58
CA ASP A 670 -23.64 -19.36 -13.00
C ASP A 670 -22.25 -19.94 -13.35
N VAL A 671 -21.24 -19.71 -12.49
CA VAL A 671 -19.90 -20.28 -12.65
C VAL A 671 -19.96 -21.81 -12.61
N GLU A 672 -20.60 -22.39 -11.61
CA GLU A 672 -20.79 -23.84 -11.48
C GLU A 672 -21.51 -24.43 -12.69
N ALA A 673 -22.57 -23.78 -13.19
CA ALA A 673 -23.31 -24.23 -14.36
C ALA A 673 -22.43 -24.29 -15.61
N VAL A 674 -21.62 -23.26 -15.86
CA VAL A 674 -20.68 -23.23 -16.99
C VAL A 674 -19.60 -24.31 -16.83
N VAL A 675 -19.03 -24.42 -15.63
CA VAL A 675 -17.98 -25.41 -15.35
C VAL A 675 -18.50 -26.84 -15.49
N ASN A 676 -19.71 -27.14 -15.02
CA ASN A 676 -20.31 -28.47 -15.14
C ASN A 676 -20.60 -28.82 -16.59
N PHE A 677 -21.13 -27.87 -17.38
CA PHE A 677 -21.33 -28.07 -18.82
C PHE A 677 -20.02 -28.47 -19.52
N ILE A 678 -18.92 -27.78 -19.21
CA ILE A 678 -17.60 -28.05 -19.82
C ILE A 678 -17.04 -29.41 -19.38
N LYS A 679 -17.23 -29.80 -18.11
CA LYS A 679 -16.80 -31.11 -17.60
C LYS A 679 -17.56 -32.28 -18.24
N GLU A 680 -18.84 -32.08 -18.51
CA GLU A 680 -19.69 -33.08 -19.19
C GLU A 680 -19.32 -33.23 -20.66
N GLU A 681 -18.87 -32.14 -21.29
CA GLU A 681 -18.43 -32.12 -22.68
C GLU A 681 -17.11 -32.89 -22.84
N ARG A 682 -16.08 -32.63 -22.02
CA ARG A 682 -14.79 -33.34 -22.07
C ARG A 682 -14.13 -33.45 -20.69
N PRO A 683 -13.63 -34.64 -20.31
CA PRO A 683 -12.90 -34.82 -19.05
C PRO A 683 -11.54 -34.11 -19.08
N ALA A 684 -11.06 -33.72 -17.90
CA ALA A 684 -9.73 -33.14 -17.77
C ALA A 684 -8.61 -34.14 -18.11
N GLU A 685 -7.72 -33.71 -18.99
CA GLU A 685 -6.45 -34.35 -19.27
C GLU A 685 -5.33 -33.41 -18.78
N TYR A 686 -4.76 -33.75 -17.63
CA TYR A 686 -3.69 -32.98 -17.02
C TYR A 686 -2.35 -33.35 -17.66
N ASP A 687 -1.49 -32.34 -17.82
CA ASP A 687 -0.12 -32.54 -18.28
C ASP A 687 0.72 -33.07 -17.09
N GLU A 688 1.08 -34.34 -17.13
CA GLU A 688 1.86 -34.99 -16.08
C GLU A 688 3.18 -34.26 -15.79
N ALA A 689 3.80 -33.65 -16.82
CA ALA A 689 5.03 -32.89 -16.63
C ALA A 689 4.79 -31.63 -15.79
N MET A 690 3.61 -31.03 -15.87
CA MET A 690 3.20 -29.83 -15.13
C MET A 690 2.69 -30.14 -13.72
N VAL A 691 2.19 -31.35 -13.46
CA VAL A 691 1.73 -31.76 -12.13
C VAL A 691 2.92 -31.88 -11.17
N VAL A 692 2.84 -31.22 -10.01
CA VAL A 692 3.85 -31.35 -8.94
C VAL A 692 3.44 -32.48 -8.01
N SER A 693 4.23 -33.56 -7.99
CA SER A 693 3.90 -34.76 -7.21
C SER A 693 4.32 -34.63 -5.73
N ASP A 694 3.68 -35.39 -4.85
CA ASP A 694 4.08 -35.47 -3.44
C ASP A 694 5.49 -36.06 -3.27
N ALA A 695 5.86 -37.04 -4.12
CA ALA A 695 7.20 -37.62 -4.12
C ALA A 695 8.28 -36.60 -4.51
N GLU A 696 8.01 -35.75 -5.51
CA GLU A 696 8.91 -34.62 -5.84
C GLU A 696 9.05 -33.68 -4.64
N MET A 697 7.95 -33.39 -3.94
CA MET A 697 7.96 -32.53 -2.75
C MET A 697 8.81 -33.12 -1.63
N GLU A 698 8.62 -34.41 -1.32
CA GLU A 698 9.40 -35.14 -0.30
C GLU A 698 10.89 -35.17 -0.65
N ALA A 699 11.24 -35.55 -1.88
CA ALA A 699 12.64 -35.63 -2.32
C ALA A 699 13.38 -34.29 -2.19
N ALA A 700 12.72 -33.17 -2.49
CA ALA A 700 13.36 -31.87 -2.37
C ALA A 700 13.27 -31.27 -0.96
N GLN A 701 12.30 -31.68 -0.13
CA GLN A 701 12.36 -31.38 1.31
C GLN A 701 13.55 -32.12 1.95
N GLU A 702 13.77 -33.38 1.58
CA GLU A 702 14.96 -34.13 1.99
C GLU A 702 16.23 -33.43 1.51
N ALA A 703 16.30 -32.96 0.26
CA ALA A 703 17.45 -32.22 -0.25
C ALA A 703 17.70 -30.87 0.48
N GLU A 704 16.63 -30.17 0.88
CA GLU A 704 16.71 -28.90 1.60
C GLU A 704 17.12 -29.07 3.07
N ASP A 705 16.66 -30.17 3.70
CA ASP A 705 17.03 -30.53 5.08
C ASP A 705 18.44 -31.15 5.17
N THR A 706 18.98 -31.66 4.06
CA THR A 706 20.33 -32.22 3.97
C THR A 706 21.38 -31.11 3.81
N ASP A 707 22.46 -31.13 4.61
CA ASP A 707 23.55 -30.17 4.41
C ASP A 707 24.19 -30.36 3.02
N PRO A 708 24.47 -29.29 2.24
CA PRO A 708 25.04 -29.43 0.89
C PRO A 708 26.37 -30.20 0.83
N LEU A 709 27.11 -30.29 1.95
CA LEU A 709 28.35 -31.05 2.05
C LEU A 709 28.15 -32.49 2.56
N PHE A 710 26.90 -32.92 2.79
CA PHE A 710 26.58 -34.20 3.41
C PHE A 710 27.12 -35.37 2.58
N ASP A 711 26.83 -35.41 1.29
CA ASP A 711 27.26 -36.49 0.40
C ASP A 711 28.79 -36.57 0.30
N GLU A 712 29.45 -35.42 0.05
CA GLU A 712 30.92 -35.36 0.02
C GLU A 712 31.55 -35.77 1.36
N ALA A 713 30.93 -35.38 2.47
CA ALA A 713 31.39 -35.75 3.80
C ALA A 713 31.14 -37.24 4.09
N LEU A 714 30.06 -37.81 3.58
CA LEU A 714 29.73 -39.22 3.72
C LEU A 714 30.73 -40.07 2.96
N ASP A 715 31.06 -39.70 1.73
CA ASP A 715 32.09 -40.38 0.92
C ASP A 715 33.45 -40.31 1.62
N PHE A 716 33.85 -39.12 2.08
CA PHE A 716 35.10 -38.95 2.81
C PHE A 716 35.17 -39.79 4.10
N VAL A 717 34.07 -39.88 4.85
CA VAL A 717 34.00 -40.69 6.07
C VAL A 717 33.99 -42.18 5.75
N THR A 718 33.33 -42.57 4.65
CA THR A 718 33.32 -43.94 4.10
C THR A 718 34.72 -44.37 3.70
N ASP A 719 35.48 -43.54 2.98
CA ASP A 719 36.88 -43.83 2.61
C ASP A 719 37.79 -44.01 3.82
N GLN A 720 37.56 -43.20 4.86
CA GLN A 720 38.41 -43.19 6.06
C GLN A 720 37.99 -44.23 7.09
N GLN A 721 36.83 -44.87 6.92
CA GLN A 721 36.22 -45.87 7.80
C GLN A 721 36.10 -45.45 9.26
N ARG A 722 36.21 -44.14 9.54
CA ARG A 722 36.13 -43.51 10.86
C ARG A 722 35.57 -42.11 10.73
N ALA A 723 34.61 -41.77 11.58
CA ALA A 723 33.95 -40.48 11.56
C ALA A 723 34.19 -39.70 12.85
N SER A 724 34.57 -38.42 12.76
CA SER A 724 34.54 -37.53 13.92
C SER A 724 34.27 -36.09 13.51
N THR A 725 33.64 -35.33 14.40
CA THR A 725 33.27 -33.93 14.14
C THR A 725 34.49 -33.09 13.75
N SER A 726 35.61 -33.27 14.47
CA SER A 726 36.87 -32.58 14.19
C SER A 726 37.49 -32.93 12.83
N MET A 727 37.24 -34.14 12.34
CA MET A 727 37.79 -34.64 11.08
C MET A 727 37.04 -34.04 9.89
N ILE A 728 35.70 -34.05 9.94
CA ILE A 728 34.84 -33.37 8.97
C ILE A 728 35.12 -31.86 8.99
N GLN A 729 35.24 -31.27 10.19
CA GLN A 729 35.54 -29.85 10.37
C GLN A 729 36.84 -29.43 9.66
N ARG A 730 37.92 -30.21 9.80
CA ARG A 730 39.23 -29.88 9.20
C ARG A 730 39.27 -30.13 7.70
N ARG A 731 38.61 -31.20 7.21
CA ARG A 731 38.57 -31.54 5.78
C ARG A 731 37.77 -30.50 4.98
N PHE A 732 36.57 -30.19 5.44
CA PHE A 732 35.64 -29.31 4.73
C PHE A 732 35.74 -27.83 5.17
N ARG A 733 36.62 -27.52 6.13
CA ARG A 733 36.86 -26.16 6.66
C ARG A 733 35.59 -25.47 7.16
N ILE A 734 34.66 -26.24 7.72
CA ILE A 734 33.40 -25.75 8.27
C ILE A 734 33.48 -25.54 9.79
N GLY A 735 32.49 -24.86 10.38
CA GLY A 735 32.40 -24.68 11.82
C GLY A 735 32.05 -25.97 12.57
N TYR A 736 32.47 -26.09 13.84
CA TYR A 736 32.26 -27.30 14.67
C TYR A 736 30.78 -27.72 14.72
N ASN A 737 29.85 -26.78 14.91
CA ASN A 737 28.42 -27.06 15.01
C ASN A 737 27.81 -27.56 13.68
N ARG A 738 28.38 -27.16 12.54
CA ARG A 738 27.94 -27.65 11.22
C ARG A 738 28.47 -29.06 10.99
N ALA A 739 29.76 -29.30 11.27
CA ALA A 739 30.35 -30.64 11.21
C ALA A 739 29.71 -31.64 12.17
N ALA A 740 29.28 -31.19 13.36
CA ALA A 740 28.53 -32.00 14.31
C ALA A 740 27.15 -32.40 13.77
N ARG A 741 26.39 -31.45 13.21
CA ARG A 741 25.09 -31.73 12.59
C ARG A 741 25.20 -32.73 11.43
N ILE A 742 26.16 -32.54 10.52
CA ILE A 742 26.41 -33.48 9.42
C ILE A 742 26.70 -34.88 9.96
N LEU A 743 27.51 -35.00 11.02
CA LEU A 743 27.83 -36.30 11.61
C LEU A 743 26.64 -36.93 12.35
N ASP A 744 25.83 -36.13 13.03
CA ASP A 744 24.62 -36.59 13.72
C ASP A 744 23.55 -37.01 12.71
N GLU A 745 23.47 -36.35 11.57
CA GLU A 745 22.63 -36.73 10.45
C GLU A 745 23.08 -38.06 9.82
N MET A 746 24.39 -38.30 9.68
CA MET A 746 24.93 -39.60 9.25
C MET A 746 24.59 -40.73 10.24
N GLU A 747 24.55 -40.42 11.54
CA GLU A 747 24.09 -41.38 12.58
C GLU A 747 22.60 -41.66 12.44
N GLN A 748 21.76 -40.63 12.29
CA GLN A 748 20.31 -40.78 12.14
C GLN A 748 19.93 -41.61 10.92
N ARG A 749 20.65 -41.43 9.80
CA ARG A 749 20.47 -42.20 8.57
C ARG A 749 21.13 -43.59 8.60
N GLY A 750 21.78 -43.95 9.72
CA GLY A 750 22.35 -45.29 9.93
C GLY A 750 23.67 -45.56 9.19
N TYR A 751 24.36 -44.53 8.70
CA TYR A 751 25.68 -44.69 8.06
C TYR A 751 26.82 -44.78 9.08
N VAL A 752 26.62 -44.27 10.29
CA VAL A 752 27.65 -44.13 11.32
C VAL A 752 27.09 -44.56 12.69
N SER A 753 27.94 -45.17 13.54
CA SER A 753 27.57 -45.64 14.87
C SER A 753 27.17 -44.50 15.83
N PRO A 754 26.35 -44.77 16.86
CA PRO A 754 26.06 -43.79 17.91
C PRO A 754 27.30 -43.24 18.62
N ALA A 755 27.19 -42.03 19.17
CA ALA A 755 28.29 -41.37 19.88
C ALA A 755 28.78 -42.20 21.08
N ASN A 756 30.05 -42.63 21.03
CA ASN A 756 30.71 -43.36 22.12
C ASN A 756 31.86 -42.53 22.72
N GLY A 757 31.50 -41.50 23.48
CA GLY A 757 32.45 -40.59 24.13
C GLY A 757 33.31 -39.81 23.12
N ALA A 758 34.60 -39.63 23.42
CA ALA A 758 35.52 -38.86 22.58
C ALA A 758 36.17 -39.68 21.43
N LYS A 759 35.77 -40.94 21.24
CA LYS A 759 36.34 -41.80 20.19
C LYS A 759 35.65 -41.53 18.85
N PRO A 760 36.37 -41.69 17.72
CA PRO A 760 35.75 -41.66 16.39
C PRO A 760 34.63 -42.71 16.29
N ARG A 761 33.52 -42.33 15.66
CA ARG A 761 32.38 -43.21 15.37
C ARG A 761 32.76 -44.18 14.25
N GLU A 762 32.27 -45.41 14.35
CA GLU A 762 32.46 -46.46 13.33
C GLU A 762 31.53 -46.18 12.15
N VAL A 763 31.99 -46.47 10.93
CA VAL A 763 31.26 -46.23 9.68
C VAL A 763 30.76 -47.56 9.16
N TYR A 764 29.46 -47.66 8.90
CA TYR A 764 28.81 -48.90 8.47
C TYR A 764 28.78 -49.07 6.95
N ARG A 765 28.97 -47.97 6.19
CA ARG A 765 29.11 -48.01 4.73
C ARG A 765 30.52 -48.47 4.36
N GLN A 766 30.63 -49.44 3.45
CA GLN A 766 31.92 -49.86 2.89
C GLN A 766 32.28 -49.00 1.66
N PRO A 767 33.57 -48.79 1.36
CA PRO A 767 33.99 -48.07 0.16
C PRO A 767 33.54 -48.83 -1.09
N GLU A 768 33.07 -48.12 -2.11
CA GLU A 768 32.83 -48.70 -3.44
C GLU A 768 34.19 -49.00 -4.10
N GLU A 769 34.38 -50.20 -4.66
CA GLU A 769 35.63 -50.64 -5.33
C GLU A 769 35.89 -49.93 -6.67
#